data_AF-A0AAN7KR72-F1
#
_entry.id   AF-A0AAN7KR72-F1
#
_cell.length_a   1.000
_cell.length_b   1.000
_cell.length_c   1.000
_cell.angle_alpha   90.00
_cell.angle_beta   90.00
_cell.angle_gamma   90.00
#
_symmetry.space_group_name_H-M   'P 1'
#
loop_
_entity.id
_entity.type
_entity.pdbx_description
1 polymer ?
#
loop_
_entity_poly.entity_id
_entity_poly.type
_entity_poly.pdbx_seq_one_letter_code
_entity_poly.pdbx_strand_id
1 'polypeptide(L)'
;MEVTTRAPGKIILSGEHAVVYGSAAVASAIDLYTSVTIHFPSHTENDGNLKLQLADLALEFSWPIAQVKERLGESDAIKCSEPSSPNSHRATLHSLVEQQNIPEAKIGLASGIEAFLWLYTCIQGYKPATVTVTSQLPLGSGLGSSAAYCVALSAALLTLSSGVNLDMSQKGWQGFEDNELKLVNGWAFEGEKIIHGRPSGIDNTVSTYGNMIKFKSGNLTPIISSLPLRVLITNTKVGRNTKALVAGVSERTKRHPDAMNCVFSAVDSISNELSEIIKSPAPNNLDMTEYEEKIGGLMEMNQGLLQCMGVSHATIETVLRTTLKYKLTSKLTGAGGGGCVITLLPTLLSQTVVEKVIAELESCGFQNLTAGIGGKGVQLPDLSGSHANGEEREGRLPRREDRRPPRGPSLRRLLSVNPVDRPPADQLPSDRMRDGVILPVVCVNKNVPALVLRLLRFGAESTVTFKSASRLTESARLPSSMARNSAGNASPGGKTSVRIVVAGDRGTGKSSLICSAATDRFPATVPPVLPPTRLPEDFYPDRVPITIIDTSSRVEDSVKLGEELRRADAVVLTYGCDQPATLERLSSFWLPELRRLEVNVPVIAVGCKLDLRDELQQISLESVMAPIMQIFREIETCIECSAYKQIQIPEVFYYAQKAVLHPTGPLFDQESQTLKPRCVRALKRIFIICDRDKDGALSDAELNEFQLKCFNAPLQQSEIVGVKRVVQEKLPEGVNERGLTLTGFLFLHALFIEKGRLETTWTVLRKFGYDNDIKLSEDLIPYSSFKHSPDQSMELTNEAIDFLKGIFELFDSDGDGALRPQEIDDIFSTAPESPWDEAPYKDAAEKTALGGLSLDGFLSLWALMTLLDPARSLENLVYLGYVDLLTAVHVTKTRRHNRKKQQSDRNVFQCFVFGPKRAGKSALLNSFLGRPFADTYSSTSDERFAVNVVDQSMGTRRILVLREIPEDKARNLLSSKESLAACDIAIFVHDSSDEPSWKRATELLVEVASHGEVTGFEVPCLIIAAKDDLDPFPMAIQDSTRVSQDMGIEAPIPISMRLGDFNNVYRRIVSAAEHPHLSIPETEIGRSRKQYHKLVNRSLMFVSVGAAVAIVGLAAYRVYAARKNSS
;
A
#
# COMPACT_ATOMS: atom_id res chain seq x y z
N MET A 1 -25.64 47.58 20.49
CA MET A 1 -26.54 47.34 19.34
C MET A 1 -26.17 45.98 18.77
N GLU A 2 -27.16 45.13 18.51
CA GLU A 2 -26.97 43.77 18.02
C GLU A 2 -27.80 43.58 16.74
N VAL A 3 -27.17 43.11 15.67
CA VAL A 3 -27.83 42.78 14.40
C VAL A 3 -27.45 41.36 14.03
N THR A 4 -28.44 40.54 13.73
CA THR A 4 -28.23 39.18 13.22
C THR A 4 -28.78 39.10 11.79
N THR A 5 -28.10 38.41 10.90
CA THR A 5 -28.60 38.07 9.55
C THR A 5 -28.34 36.61 9.27
N ARG A 6 -29.05 36.05 8.30
CA ARG A 6 -28.74 34.70 7.79
C ARG A 6 -28.88 34.62 6.28
N ALA A 7 -28.06 33.78 5.65
CA ALA A 7 -28.13 33.50 4.22
C ALA A 7 -28.03 31.98 3.94
N PRO A 8 -28.78 31.46 2.95
CA PRO A 8 -28.77 30.04 2.60
C PRO A 8 -27.53 29.63 1.81
N GLY A 9 -27.19 28.35 1.88
CA GLY A 9 -26.27 27.71 0.94
C GLY A 9 -26.90 27.51 -0.44
N LYS A 10 -26.14 26.89 -1.35
CA LYS A 10 -26.58 26.62 -2.73
C LYS A 10 -26.23 25.22 -3.20
N ILE A 11 -27.02 24.70 -4.12
CA ILE A 11 -26.73 23.50 -4.90
C ILE A 11 -26.96 23.76 -6.39
N ILE A 12 -26.30 23.00 -7.24
CA ILE A 12 -26.57 22.96 -8.68
C ILE A 12 -27.32 21.67 -8.99
N LEU A 13 -28.51 21.81 -9.59
CA LEU A 13 -29.36 20.70 -10.00
C LEU A 13 -28.98 20.22 -11.40
N SER A 14 -28.64 21.14 -12.31
CA SER A 14 -28.11 20.82 -13.63
C SER A 14 -27.25 21.94 -14.22
N GLY A 15 -26.40 21.60 -15.19
CA GLY A 15 -25.56 22.57 -15.93
C GLY A 15 -24.14 22.76 -15.37
N GLU A 16 -23.67 21.89 -14.48
CA GLU A 16 -22.29 21.91 -14.00
C GLU A 16 -21.29 21.84 -15.16
N HIS A 17 -20.25 22.69 -15.11
CA HIS A 17 -19.21 22.87 -16.13
C HIS A 17 -19.69 23.35 -17.51
N ALA A 18 -20.82 22.86 -18.01
CA ALA A 18 -21.42 23.27 -19.29
C ALA A 18 -21.79 24.75 -19.31
N VAL A 19 -22.15 25.32 -18.16
CA VAL A 19 -22.46 26.75 -18.01
C VAL A 19 -21.32 27.68 -18.44
N VAL A 20 -20.06 27.24 -18.28
CA VAL A 20 -18.87 27.99 -18.70
C VAL A 20 -18.75 28.05 -20.22
N TYR A 21 -19.36 27.08 -20.92
CA TYR A 21 -19.38 26.97 -22.38
C TYR A 21 -20.69 27.49 -22.99
N GLY A 22 -21.49 28.25 -22.23
CA GLY A 22 -22.69 28.92 -22.71
C GLY A 22 -23.99 28.13 -22.58
N SER A 23 -23.97 26.94 -21.96
CA SER A 23 -25.19 26.18 -21.65
C SER A 23 -25.95 26.77 -20.45
N ALA A 24 -27.23 26.45 -20.33
CA ALA A 24 -28.04 26.78 -19.17
C ALA A 24 -27.64 25.93 -17.94
N ALA A 25 -27.68 26.54 -16.76
CA ALA A 25 -27.60 25.85 -15.48
C ALA A 25 -28.80 26.20 -14.60
N VAL A 26 -29.25 25.22 -13.82
CA VAL A 26 -30.30 25.36 -12.82
C VAL A 26 -29.67 25.19 -11.45
N ALA A 27 -29.68 26.26 -10.65
CA ALA A 27 -29.15 26.27 -9.29
C ALA A 27 -30.27 26.63 -8.29
N SER A 28 -30.12 26.20 -7.04
CA SER A 28 -31.12 26.41 -6.01
C SER A 28 -30.50 26.75 -4.67
N ALA A 29 -31.17 27.61 -3.90
CA ALA A 29 -30.90 27.81 -2.49
C ALA A 29 -31.38 26.60 -1.67
N ILE A 30 -30.58 26.22 -0.68
CA ILE A 30 -30.94 25.16 0.29
C ILE A 30 -31.28 25.78 1.62
N ASP A 31 -32.20 25.17 2.37
CA ASP A 31 -32.64 25.61 3.70
C ASP A 31 -31.63 25.35 4.84
N LEU A 32 -30.34 25.32 4.51
CA LEU A 32 -29.22 25.33 5.45
C LEU A 32 -28.56 26.71 5.42
N TYR A 33 -28.46 27.36 6.58
CA TYR A 33 -28.11 28.78 6.66
C TYR A 33 -26.76 29.01 7.36
N THR A 34 -26.10 30.09 6.95
CA THR A 34 -25.04 30.74 7.70
C THR A 34 -25.60 32.00 8.33
N SER A 35 -25.51 32.11 9.65
CA SER A 35 -25.94 33.27 10.43
C SER A 35 -24.73 34.07 10.92
N VAL A 36 -24.83 35.39 10.83
CA VAL A 36 -23.82 36.33 11.32
C VAL A 36 -24.49 37.28 12.29
N THR A 37 -23.93 37.40 13.49
CA THR A 37 -24.38 38.32 14.53
C THR A 37 -23.26 39.32 14.82
N ILE A 38 -23.57 40.61 14.74
CA ILE A 38 -22.64 41.69 15.04
C ILE A 38 -23.11 42.41 16.30
N HIS A 39 -22.28 42.42 17.33
CA HIS A 39 -22.50 43.12 18.58
C HIS A 39 -21.49 44.26 18.74
N PHE A 40 -21.99 45.49 18.87
CA PHE A 40 -21.19 46.63 19.31
C PHE A 40 -21.23 46.76 20.84
N PRO A 41 -20.08 46.72 21.54
CA PRO A 41 -20.03 46.82 23.00
C PRO A 41 -20.56 48.18 23.48
N SER A 42 -21.19 48.19 24.66
CA SER A 42 -21.60 49.43 25.32
C SER A 42 -20.39 50.16 25.93
N HIS A 43 -20.54 51.44 26.31
CA HIS A 43 -19.44 52.28 26.80
C HIS A 43 -18.66 51.70 28.01
N THR A 44 -19.18 50.68 28.68
CA THR A 44 -18.56 50.01 29.85
C THR A 44 -17.79 48.71 29.54
N GLU A 45 -17.86 48.17 28.31
CA GLU A 45 -17.24 46.88 27.91
C GLU A 45 -16.22 47.01 26.75
N ASN A 46 -15.75 48.24 26.48
CA ASN A 46 -14.99 48.52 25.27
C ASN A 46 -13.49 48.22 25.41
N ASP A 47 -13.08 46.98 25.12
CA ASP A 47 -11.67 46.57 25.04
C ASP A 47 -10.90 47.20 23.85
N GLY A 48 -11.56 47.98 22.98
CA GLY A 48 -10.94 48.59 21.79
C GLY A 48 -10.58 47.61 20.66
N ASN A 49 -10.99 46.35 20.79
CA ASN A 49 -10.64 45.27 19.87
C ASN A 49 -11.80 44.91 18.92
N LEU A 50 -11.46 44.51 17.70
CA LEU A 50 -12.35 43.81 16.77
C LEU A 50 -12.19 42.31 17.01
N LYS A 51 -13.28 41.61 17.37
CA LYS A 51 -13.29 40.17 17.64
C LYS A 51 -14.12 39.45 16.57
N LEU A 52 -13.59 38.38 16.00
CA LEU A 52 -14.30 37.46 15.10
C LEU A 52 -14.36 36.07 15.74
N GLN A 53 -15.57 35.61 16.05
CA GLN A 53 -15.83 34.31 16.66
C GLN A 53 -16.49 33.39 15.65
N LEU A 54 -15.81 32.29 15.29
CA LEU A 54 -16.37 31.21 14.48
C LEU A 54 -16.87 30.12 15.41
N ALA A 55 -18.13 30.23 15.83
CA ALA A 55 -18.69 29.45 16.94
C ALA A 55 -18.67 27.93 16.69
N ASP A 56 -19.03 27.47 15.48
CA ASP A 56 -19.03 26.02 15.17
C ASP A 56 -17.63 25.41 15.09
N LEU A 57 -16.61 26.26 14.92
CA LEU A 57 -15.21 25.84 14.84
C LEU A 57 -14.47 26.01 16.16
N ALA A 58 -15.10 26.62 17.17
CA ALA A 58 -14.51 27.04 18.44
C ALA A 58 -13.22 27.87 18.23
N LEU A 59 -13.22 28.80 17.26
CA LEU A 59 -12.09 29.69 16.97
C LEU A 59 -12.48 31.15 17.24
N GLU A 60 -11.58 31.90 17.85
CA GLU A 60 -11.72 33.32 18.10
C GLU A 60 -10.46 34.06 17.63
N PHE A 61 -10.66 35.14 16.89
CA PHE A 61 -9.60 36.02 16.41
C PHE A 61 -9.85 37.43 16.92
N SER A 62 -8.80 38.12 17.35
CA SER A 62 -8.92 39.48 17.87
C SER A 62 -7.82 40.38 17.34
N TRP A 63 -8.20 41.59 16.91
CA TRP A 63 -7.28 42.62 16.44
C TRP A 63 -7.54 43.95 17.16
N PRO A 64 -6.52 44.62 17.70
CA PRO A 64 -6.64 45.99 18.15
C PRO A 64 -6.99 46.92 16.98
N ILE A 65 -8.05 47.72 17.11
CA ILE A 65 -8.48 48.64 16.04
C ILE A 65 -7.38 49.62 15.65
N ALA A 66 -6.54 50.06 16.61
CA ALA A 66 -5.40 50.92 16.35
C ALA A 66 -4.40 50.31 15.36
N GLN A 67 -4.11 49.01 15.50
CA GLN A 67 -3.19 48.28 14.63
C GLN A 67 -3.78 48.10 13.22
N VAL A 68 -5.08 47.80 13.13
CA VAL A 68 -5.78 47.68 11.84
C VAL A 68 -5.80 49.04 11.12
N LYS A 69 -6.01 50.14 11.86
CA LYS A 69 -6.02 51.51 11.34
C LYS A 69 -4.65 51.97 10.85
N GLU A 70 -3.58 51.69 11.60
CA GLU A 70 -2.20 52.03 11.21
C GLU A 70 -1.77 51.33 9.92
N ARG A 71 -2.14 50.05 9.76
CA ARG A 71 -1.71 49.21 8.64
C ARG A 71 -2.45 49.49 7.35
N LEU A 72 -3.76 49.76 7.42
CA LEU A 72 -4.60 50.01 6.24
C LEU A 72 -4.63 51.49 5.81
N GLY A 73 -4.12 52.41 6.63
CA GLY A 73 -4.01 53.84 6.33
C GLY A 73 -5.33 54.61 6.47
N GLU A 74 -5.23 55.91 6.75
CA GLU A 74 -6.35 56.86 6.66
C GLU A 74 -6.54 57.28 5.19
N SER A 75 -6.96 56.36 4.33
CA SER A 75 -7.52 56.75 3.03
C SER A 75 -9.02 56.47 3.09
N ASP A 76 -9.76 57.56 3.32
CA ASP A 76 -11.21 57.72 3.27
C ASP A 76 -12.06 56.54 3.74
N ALA A 77 -12.76 56.73 4.85
CA ALA A 77 -14.02 56.04 5.08
C ALA A 77 -14.93 56.32 3.85
N ILE A 78 -14.87 55.44 2.85
CA ILE A 78 -15.69 55.51 1.66
C ILE A 78 -17.13 55.49 2.16
N LYS A 79 -17.84 56.60 2.00
CA LYS A 79 -19.29 56.62 2.15
C LYS A 79 -19.85 55.57 1.18
N CYS A 80 -20.27 54.43 1.73
CA CYS A 80 -20.75 53.27 1.00
C CYS A 80 -21.95 53.58 0.12
N SER A 81 -21.72 53.85 -1.16
CA SER A 81 -22.75 53.74 -2.20
C SER A 81 -22.41 52.71 -3.27
N GLU A 82 -21.13 52.35 -3.48
CA GLU A 82 -20.72 51.39 -4.52
C GLU A 82 -19.60 50.43 -4.09
N PRO A 83 -19.59 49.16 -4.54
CA PRO A 83 -18.51 48.20 -4.30
C PRO A 83 -17.22 48.61 -5.03
N SER A 84 -16.09 48.66 -4.33
CA SER A 84 -14.77 48.96 -4.91
C SER A 84 -13.90 47.71 -5.02
N SER A 85 -12.95 47.67 -5.96
CA SER A 85 -12.14 46.47 -6.24
C SER A 85 -11.04 46.25 -5.17
N PRO A 86 -10.89 45.04 -4.60
CA PRO A 86 -10.00 44.76 -3.46
C PRO A 86 -8.48 44.70 -3.76
N ASN A 87 -8.04 45.00 -4.98
CA ASN A 87 -6.66 44.71 -5.44
C ASN A 87 -5.55 45.51 -4.73
N SER A 88 -5.83 46.68 -4.15
CA SER A 88 -4.78 47.54 -3.55
C SER A 88 -4.37 47.17 -2.11
N HIS A 89 -5.19 46.43 -1.36
CA HIS A 89 -4.98 46.18 0.09
C HIS A 89 -4.69 44.72 0.46
N ARG A 90 -4.62 43.82 -0.53
CA ARG A 90 -4.53 42.36 -0.30
C ARG A 90 -3.28 41.92 0.47
N ALA A 91 -2.12 42.51 0.15
CA ALA A 91 -0.86 42.16 0.83
C ALA A 91 -0.86 42.56 2.32
N THR A 92 -1.49 43.70 2.65
CA THR A 92 -1.61 44.19 4.02
C THR A 92 -2.56 43.32 4.85
N LEU A 93 -3.71 42.95 4.28
CA LEU A 93 -4.67 42.05 4.92
C LEU A 93 -4.05 40.68 5.23
N HIS A 94 -3.31 40.11 4.27
CA HIS A 94 -2.59 38.85 4.46
C HIS A 94 -1.63 38.92 5.66
N SER A 95 -0.89 40.03 5.81
CA SER A 95 0.05 40.22 6.93
C SER A 95 -0.63 40.31 8.31
N LEU A 96 -1.87 40.78 8.38
CA LEU A 96 -2.67 40.86 9.62
C LEU A 96 -3.27 39.50 10.01
N VAL A 97 -3.52 38.64 9.02
CA VAL A 97 -4.04 37.27 9.22
C VAL A 97 -2.91 36.29 9.56
N GLU A 98 -1.72 36.44 8.97
CA GLU A 98 -0.54 35.61 9.31
C GLU A 98 -0.08 35.77 10.76
N GLN A 99 -0.36 36.91 11.39
CA GLN A 99 -0.05 37.14 12.81
C GLN A 99 -0.94 36.33 13.77
N GLN A 100 -2.04 35.76 13.28
CA GLN A 100 -2.97 34.95 14.07
C GLN A 100 -2.64 33.47 13.93
N ASN A 101 -2.63 32.73 15.05
CA ASN A 101 -2.33 31.29 15.10
C ASN A 101 -3.49 30.44 14.51
N ILE A 102 -3.62 30.41 13.17
CA ILE A 102 -4.60 29.56 12.48
C ILE A 102 -4.08 28.11 12.43
N PRO A 103 -4.86 27.10 12.89
CA PRO A 103 -4.46 25.70 12.79
C PRO A 103 -4.18 25.25 11.34
N GLU A 104 -3.12 24.48 11.12
CA GLU A 104 -2.67 24.04 9.78
C GLU A 104 -3.76 23.27 9.00
N ALA A 105 -4.62 22.52 9.68
CA ALA A 105 -5.72 21.79 9.06
C ALA A 105 -6.83 22.70 8.48
N LYS A 106 -6.80 24.02 8.76
CA LYS A 106 -7.83 24.99 8.40
C LYS A 106 -7.28 26.23 7.66
N ILE A 107 -6.15 26.10 6.96
CA ILE A 107 -5.51 27.20 6.18
C ILE A 107 -6.49 27.90 5.22
N GLY A 108 -7.49 27.19 4.69
CA GLY A 108 -8.55 27.78 3.85
C GLY A 108 -9.41 28.85 4.53
N LEU A 109 -9.37 28.98 5.86
CA LEU A 109 -10.02 30.06 6.59
C LEU A 109 -9.31 31.41 6.44
N ALA A 110 -8.01 31.43 6.13
CA ALA A 110 -7.24 32.67 6.04
C ALA A 110 -7.85 33.66 5.03
N SER A 111 -8.18 33.19 3.82
CA SER A 111 -8.84 34.02 2.80
C SER A 111 -10.24 34.50 3.22
N GLY A 112 -10.95 33.73 4.05
CA GLY A 112 -12.25 34.12 4.60
C GLY A 112 -12.12 35.22 5.67
N ILE A 113 -11.07 35.16 6.49
CA ILE A 113 -10.74 36.20 7.48
C ILE A 113 -10.23 37.48 6.78
N GLU A 114 -9.47 37.36 5.69
CA GLU A 114 -9.12 38.51 4.85
C GLU A 114 -10.37 39.19 4.28
N ALA A 115 -11.31 38.41 3.76
CA ALA A 115 -12.59 38.91 3.26
C ALA A 115 -13.42 39.59 4.36
N PHE A 116 -13.40 39.04 5.59
CA PHE A 116 -14.02 39.66 6.76
C PHE A 116 -13.43 41.03 7.06
N LEU A 117 -12.11 41.10 7.25
CA LEU A 117 -11.42 42.35 7.59
C LEU A 117 -11.66 43.41 6.51
N TRP A 118 -11.64 43.02 5.24
CA TRP A 118 -11.93 43.91 4.12
C TRP A 118 -13.39 44.40 4.15
N LEU A 119 -14.38 43.50 4.19
CA LEU A 119 -15.79 43.88 4.21
C LEU A 119 -16.13 44.75 5.43
N TYR A 120 -15.61 44.39 6.61
CA TYR A 120 -15.85 45.13 7.84
C TYR A 120 -15.27 46.54 7.78
N THR A 121 -13.99 46.68 7.39
CA THR A 121 -13.32 47.98 7.32
C THR A 121 -13.90 48.87 6.22
N CYS A 122 -14.29 48.31 5.07
CA CYS A 122 -14.91 49.06 3.99
C CYS A 122 -16.32 49.55 4.34
N ILE A 123 -17.15 48.74 5.03
CA ILE A 123 -18.56 49.08 5.28
C ILE A 123 -18.78 49.82 6.61
N GLN A 124 -18.11 49.38 7.68
CA GLN A 124 -18.29 49.93 9.04
C GLN A 124 -17.15 50.83 9.51
N GLY A 125 -16.02 50.83 8.79
CA GLY A 125 -14.81 51.55 9.19
C GLY A 125 -14.08 50.90 10.37
N TYR A 126 -13.43 51.72 11.20
CA TYR A 126 -12.57 51.29 12.29
C TYR A 126 -13.28 51.36 13.66
N LYS A 127 -14.37 50.59 13.84
CA LYS A 127 -15.12 50.51 15.10
C LYS A 127 -14.89 49.18 15.82
N PRO A 128 -14.77 49.15 17.16
CA PRO A 128 -14.69 47.90 17.91
C PRO A 128 -16.04 47.17 17.89
N ALA A 129 -16.02 45.87 17.60
CA ALA A 129 -17.21 45.02 17.60
C ALA A 129 -16.82 43.55 17.81
N THR A 130 -17.78 42.76 18.25
CA THR A 130 -17.69 41.30 18.28
C THR A 130 -18.61 40.75 17.20
N VAL A 131 -18.04 40.00 16.26
CA VAL A 131 -18.78 39.35 15.16
C VAL A 131 -18.76 37.85 15.37
N THR A 132 -19.94 37.26 15.58
CA THR A 132 -20.12 35.83 15.78
C THR A 132 -20.72 35.21 14.52
N VAL A 133 -20.12 34.13 14.02
CA VAL A 133 -20.53 33.42 12.81
C VAL A 133 -20.87 31.98 13.16
N THR A 134 -22.06 31.54 12.78
CA THR A 134 -22.53 30.14 12.88
C THR A 134 -23.00 29.66 11.50
N SER A 135 -22.57 28.50 11.03
CA SER A 135 -22.89 27.92 9.74
C SER A 135 -23.29 26.45 9.85
N GLN A 136 -24.46 26.13 9.30
CA GLN A 136 -24.90 24.75 9.10
C GLN A 136 -24.24 24.08 7.87
N LEU A 137 -23.47 24.85 7.10
CA LEU A 137 -22.87 24.40 5.84
C LEU A 137 -21.43 23.94 6.07
N PRO A 138 -21.04 22.74 5.58
CA PRO A 138 -19.65 22.30 5.64
C PRO A 138 -18.74 23.21 4.79
N LEU A 139 -17.61 23.59 5.37
CA LEU A 139 -16.62 24.46 4.72
C LEU A 139 -15.99 23.78 3.49
N GLY A 140 -15.83 24.52 2.39
CA GLY A 140 -15.10 24.06 1.20
C GLY A 140 -15.77 22.94 0.39
N SER A 141 -16.98 22.51 0.77
CA SER A 141 -17.70 21.34 0.26
C SER A 141 -18.38 21.50 -1.10
N GLY A 142 -18.49 22.74 -1.60
CA GLY A 142 -19.20 23.06 -2.84
C GLY A 142 -20.65 23.51 -2.67
N LEU A 143 -21.14 23.60 -1.44
CA LEU A 143 -22.49 24.06 -1.09
C LEU A 143 -22.64 25.59 -0.95
N GLY A 144 -21.65 26.37 -1.42
CA GLY A 144 -21.68 27.83 -1.35
C GLY A 144 -21.53 28.40 0.07
N SER A 145 -20.82 27.74 0.99
CA SER A 145 -20.61 28.24 2.35
C SER A 145 -19.89 29.59 2.41
N SER A 146 -18.93 29.85 1.52
CA SER A 146 -18.26 31.15 1.43
C SER A 146 -19.18 32.25 0.92
N ALA A 147 -20.02 31.95 -0.08
CA ALA A 147 -21.00 32.88 -0.61
C ALA A 147 -22.07 33.22 0.44
N ALA A 148 -22.60 32.21 1.14
CA ALA A 148 -23.54 32.41 2.24
C ALA A 148 -22.92 33.26 3.36
N TYR A 149 -21.65 33.02 3.69
CA TYR A 149 -20.90 33.83 4.65
C TYR A 149 -20.76 35.30 4.21
N CYS A 150 -20.29 35.55 2.99
CA CYS A 150 -20.13 36.90 2.44
C CYS A 150 -21.46 37.65 2.34
N VAL A 151 -22.55 36.97 1.96
CA VAL A 151 -23.90 37.56 1.87
C VAL A 151 -24.43 37.92 3.26
N ALA A 152 -24.37 36.99 4.22
CA ALA A 152 -24.83 37.25 5.58
C ALA A 152 -24.03 38.38 6.24
N LEU A 153 -22.70 38.38 6.10
CA LEU A 153 -21.83 39.41 6.64
C LEU A 153 -22.11 40.78 5.99
N SER A 154 -22.20 40.85 4.66
CA SER A 154 -22.48 42.11 3.96
C SER A 154 -23.85 42.67 4.34
N ALA A 155 -24.86 41.81 4.47
CA ALA A 155 -26.18 42.21 4.92
C ALA A 155 -26.16 42.78 6.35
N ALA A 156 -25.49 42.11 7.29
CA ALA A 156 -25.41 42.59 8.67
C ALA A 156 -24.69 43.94 8.76
N LEU A 157 -23.58 44.09 8.03
CA LEU A 157 -22.82 45.34 7.98
C LEU A 157 -23.63 46.47 7.33
N LEU A 158 -24.38 46.20 6.26
CA LEU A 158 -25.17 47.23 5.57
C LEU A 158 -26.39 47.68 6.40
N THR A 159 -27.07 46.76 7.09
CA THR A 159 -28.18 47.10 8.00
C THR A 159 -27.73 48.00 9.16
N LEU A 160 -26.45 47.93 9.55
CA LEU A 160 -25.86 48.77 10.58
C LEU A 160 -25.38 50.14 10.07
N SER A 161 -25.01 50.25 8.78
CA SER A 161 -24.52 51.50 8.17
C SER A 161 -25.63 52.37 7.56
N SER A 162 -26.61 51.70 6.96
CA SER A 162 -27.77 52.31 6.33
C SER A 162 -28.93 52.13 7.31
N GLY A 163 -29.53 53.20 7.80
CA GLY A 163 -30.71 53.11 8.69
C GLY A 163 -31.91 52.51 7.95
N VAL A 164 -31.93 51.20 7.76
CA VAL A 164 -33.04 50.46 7.14
C VAL A 164 -34.25 50.60 8.06
N ASN A 165 -35.35 51.11 7.49
CA ASN A 165 -36.58 51.37 8.21
C ASN A 165 -37.31 50.02 8.42
N LEU A 166 -37.15 49.42 9.61
CA LEU A 166 -37.81 48.15 9.95
C LEU A 166 -39.31 48.40 10.16
N ASP A 167 -40.14 47.86 9.27
CA ASP A 167 -41.60 47.89 9.45
C ASP A 167 -42.01 46.83 10.50
N MET A 168 -42.55 47.32 11.62
CA MET A 168 -42.68 46.63 12.93
C MET A 168 -43.92 45.74 13.05
N SER A 169 -44.45 45.15 11.97
CA SER A 169 -45.81 44.58 11.98
C SER A 169 -45.96 43.06 11.78
N GLN A 170 -44.89 42.26 11.55
CA GLN A 170 -45.03 40.80 11.39
C GLN A 170 -43.93 39.97 12.07
N LYS A 171 -44.35 38.99 12.90
CA LYS A 171 -43.48 37.98 13.52
C LYS A 171 -42.82 37.08 12.46
N GLY A 172 -41.50 37.18 12.28
CA GLY A 172 -40.74 36.27 11.41
C GLY A 172 -39.40 36.82 10.91
N TRP A 173 -38.73 36.07 10.03
CA TRP A 173 -37.54 36.55 9.32
C TRP A 173 -37.97 37.37 8.09
N GLN A 174 -37.66 38.67 8.06
CA GLN A 174 -38.01 39.58 6.95
C GLN A 174 -36.94 39.52 5.83
N GLY A 175 -37.38 39.69 4.58
CA GLY A 175 -36.50 39.82 3.41
C GLY A 175 -36.21 41.28 3.10
N PHE A 176 -35.12 41.54 2.37
CA PHE A 176 -34.69 42.88 1.97
C PHE A 176 -35.43 43.37 0.70
N GLU A 177 -35.44 44.68 0.46
CA GLU A 177 -35.96 45.25 -0.80
C GLU A 177 -35.01 44.98 -1.99
N ASP A 178 -35.53 45.00 -3.23
CA ASP A 178 -34.75 44.66 -4.44
C ASP A 178 -33.49 45.51 -4.64
N ASN A 179 -33.51 46.78 -4.24
CA ASN A 179 -32.35 47.68 -4.34
C ASN A 179 -31.29 47.34 -3.28
N GLU A 180 -31.70 46.92 -2.09
CA GLU A 180 -30.83 46.49 -1.00
C GLU A 180 -30.20 45.13 -1.34
N LEU A 181 -30.97 44.20 -1.90
CA LEU A 181 -30.48 42.89 -2.37
C LEU A 181 -29.40 43.04 -3.45
N LYS A 182 -29.56 43.98 -4.38
CA LYS A 182 -28.52 44.28 -5.39
C LYS A 182 -27.22 44.76 -4.75
N LEU A 183 -27.31 45.62 -3.73
CA LEU A 183 -26.15 46.13 -3.01
C LEU A 183 -25.45 45.03 -2.20
N VAL A 184 -26.23 44.22 -1.47
CA VAL A 184 -25.72 43.04 -0.74
C VAL A 184 -25.02 42.07 -1.69
N ASN A 185 -25.64 41.77 -2.84
CA ASN A 185 -25.06 40.89 -3.85
C ASN A 185 -23.74 41.43 -4.41
N GLY A 186 -23.65 42.74 -4.62
CA GLY A 186 -22.44 43.42 -5.10
C GLY A 186 -21.27 43.31 -4.10
N TRP A 187 -21.52 43.61 -2.82
CA TRP A 187 -20.50 43.46 -1.77
C TRP A 187 -20.09 42.01 -1.55
N ALA A 188 -21.06 41.09 -1.55
CA ALA A 188 -20.78 39.66 -1.43
C ALA A 188 -19.94 39.13 -2.60
N PHE A 189 -20.16 39.64 -3.82
CA PHE A 189 -19.36 39.29 -4.99
C PHE A 189 -17.91 39.72 -4.87
N GLU A 190 -17.63 40.93 -4.34
CA GLU A 190 -16.26 41.37 -4.07
C GLU A 190 -15.59 40.55 -2.96
N GLY A 191 -16.32 40.20 -1.90
CA GLY A 191 -15.83 39.28 -0.87
C GLY A 191 -15.47 37.90 -1.43
N GLU A 192 -16.31 37.34 -2.30
CA GLU A 192 -16.04 36.08 -3.00
C GLU A 192 -14.82 36.15 -3.94
N LYS A 193 -14.50 37.33 -4.51
CA LYS A 193 -13.26 37.51 -5.27
C LYS A 193 -12.01 37.42 -4.39
N ILE A 194 -12.10 37.84 -3.13
CA ILE A 194 -10.98 37.69 -2.18
C ILE A 194 -10.76 36.20 -1.90
N ILE A 195 -11.84 35.46 -1.62
CA ILE A 195 -11.79 34.04 -1.26
C ILE A 195 -11.38 33.14 -2.43
N HIS A 196 -12.00 33.29 -3.62
CA HIS A 196 -11.82 32.38 -4.76
C HIS A 196 -11.05 32.97 -5.95
N GLY A 197 -10.76 34.28 -5.95
CA GLY A 197 -10.09 34.99 -7.04
C GLY A 197 -10.99 35.33 -8.22
N ARG A 198 -11.60 34.33 -8.87
CA ARG A 198 -12.50 34.50 -10.04
C ARG A 198 -13.84 33.75 -9.83
N PRO A 199 -14.77 34.28 -9.03
CA PRO A 199 -16.09 33.69 -8.84
C PRO A 199 -16.96 33.86 -10.09
N SER A 200 -17.88 32.92 -10.35
CA SER A 200 -18.82 32.96 -11.47
C SER A 200 -20.04 33.88 -11.24
N GLY A 201 -20.23 34.36 -10.01
CA GLY A 201 -21.35 35.22 -9.62
C GLY A 201 -22.64 34.47 -9.31
N ILE A 202 -22.74 33.17 -9.62
CA ILE A 202 -23.96 32.38 -9.37
C ILE A 202 -24.16 32.12 -7.87
N ASP A 203 -23.09 31.84 -7.13
CA ASP A 203 -23.16 31.38 -5.75
C ASP A 203 -23.69 32.49 -4.81
N ASN A 204 -23.13 33.69 -4.88
CA ASN A 204 -23.60 34.86 -4.12
C ASN A 204 -25.02 35.29 -4.54
N THR A 205 -25.35 35.18 -5.83
CA THR A 205 -26.68 35.53 -6.33
C THR A 205 -27.73 34.58 -5.78
N VAL A 206 -27.51 33.26 -5.81
CA VAL A 206 -28.43 32.27 -5.22
C VAL A 206 -28.60 32.51 -3.72
N SER A 207 -27.50 32.74 -3.00
CA SER A 207 -27.56 33.01 -1.56
C SER A 207 -28.27 34.32 -1.22
N THR A 208 -28.19 35.35 -2.09
CA THR A 208 -28.84 36.64 -1.85
C THR A 208 -30.33 36.59 -2.14
N TYR A 209 -30.72 36.15 -3.34
CA TYR A 209 -32.12 36.19 -3.78
C TYR A 209 -32.94 34.95 -3.35
N GLY A 210 -32.27 33.85 -3.03
CA GLY A 210 -32.92 32.58 -2.71
C GLY A 210 -33.61 31.94 -3.91
N ASN A 211 -34.52 31.01 -3.61
CA ASN A 211 -35.29 30.24 -4.59
C ASN A 211 -34.42 29.47 -5.60
N MET A 212 -35.04 28.97 -6.67
CA MET A 212 -34.37 28.38 -7.81
C MET A 212 -34.10 29.44 -8.87
N ILE A 213 -32.95 29.35 -9.53
CA ILE A 213 -32.59 30.23 -10.64
C ILE A 213 -32.11 29.40 -11.83
N LYS A 214 -32.42 29.89 -13.03
CA LYS A 214 -31.77 29.44 -14.26
C LYS A 214 -30.81 30.53 -14.74
N PHE A 215 -29.57 30.13 -14.96
CA PHE A 215 -28.48 31.00 -15.40
C PHE A 215 -27.96 30.56 -16.76
N LYS A 216 -27.84 31.48 -17.72
CA LYS A 216 -27.22 31.24 -19.03
C LYS A 216 -26.47 32.50 -19.47
N SER A 217 -25.16 32.39 -19.64
CA SER A 217 -24.29 33.47 -20.15
C SER A 217 -24.53 34.85 -19.50
N GLY A 218 -24.66 34.90 -18.17
CA GLY A 218 -24.86 36.14 -17.42
C GLY A 218 -26.32 36.55 -17.21
N ASN A 219 -27.28 35.97 -17.94
CA ASN A 219 -28.70 36.22 -17.73
C ASN A 219 -29.28 35.31 -16.64
N LEU A 220 -29.88 35.92 -15.62
CA LEU A 220 -30.50 35.28 -14.47
C LEU A 220 -32.02 35.30 -14.63
N THR A 221 -32.65 34.12 -14.58
CA THR A 221 -34.11 33.99 -14.58
C THR A 221 -34.56 33.30 -13.30
N PRO A 222 -35.31 33.98 -12.41
CA PRO A 222 -35.85 33.33 -11.21
C PRO A 222 -36.90 32.30 -11.60
N ILE A 223 -36.87 31.16 -10.92
CA ILE A 223 -37.83 30.08 -11.05
C ILE A 223 -38.59 29.99 -9.73
N ILE A 224 -39.86 30.37 -9.77
CA ILE A 224 -40.78 30.17 -8.65
C ILE A 224 -41.23 28.72 -8.71
N SER A 225 -40.71 27.89 -7.81
CA SER A 225 -41.19 26.52 -7.65
C SER A 225 -42.40 26.49 -6.72
N SER A 226 -43.39 25.68 -7.06
CA SER A 226 -44.59 25.47 -6.26
C SER A 226 -44.48 24.28 -5.29
N LEU A 227 -43.35 23.57 -5.27
CA LEU A 227 -43.19 22.28 -4.58
C LEU A 227 -41.92 22.23 -3.71
N PRO A 228 -42.01 21.77 -2.45
CA PRO A 228 -40.84 21.58 -1.59
C PRO A 228 -40.14 20.25 -1.92
N LEU A 229 -39.14 20.28 -2.80
CA LEU A 229 -38.28 19.11 -3.05
C LEU A 229 -37.31 18.93 -1.88
N ARG A 230 -37.13 17.69 -1.40
CA ARG A 230 -36.15 17.35 -0.37
C ARG A 230 -34.98 16.58 -0.96
N VAL A 231 -33.78 16.89 -0.48
CA VAL A 231 -32.55 16.21 -0.86
C VAL A 231 -31.74 15.79 0.37
N LEU A 232 -31.06 14.65 0.22
CA LEU A 232 -29.97 14.26 1.09
C LEU A 232 -28.66 14.71 0.44
N ILE A 233 -27.91 15.54 1.16
CA ILE A 233 -26.60 16.03 0.76
C ILE A 233 -25.55 15.19 1.48
N THR A 234 -24.76 14.44 0.72
CA THR A 234 -23.66 13.61 1.23
C THR A 234 -22.33 14.29 0.93
N ASN A 235 -21.63 14.76 1.96
CA ASN A 235 -20.27 15.28 1.87
C ASN A 235 -19.27 14.11 1.98
N THR A 236 -18.53 13.89 0.89
CA THR A 236 -17.53 12.81 0.79
C THR A 236 -16.27 13.05 1.62
N LYS A 237 -16.08 14.26 2.18
CA LYS A 237 -14.88 14.70 2.92
C LYS A 237 -13.57 14.65 2.12
N VAL A 238 -13.64 14.42 0.81
CA VAL A 238 -12.48 14.48 -0.09
C VAL A 238 -12.27 15.93 -0.52
N GLY A 239 -11.08 16.45 -0.24
CA GLY A 239 -10.66 17.79 -0.68
C GLY A 239 -10.64 17.88 -2.21
N ARG A 240 -11.08 19.02 -2.75
CA ARG A 240 -11.25 19.23 -4.20
C ARG A 240 -10.28 20.27 -4.74
N ASN A 241 -9.72 20.02 -5.93
CA ASN A 241 -9.04 21.03 -6.72
C ASN A 241 -9.93 21.47 -7.89
N THR A 242 -10.84 22.42 -7.62
CA THR A 242 -11.77 22.95 -8.63
C THR A 242 -11.06 23.47 -9.88
N LYS A 243 -9.87 24.09 -9.72
CA LYS A 243 -9.09 24.61 -10.85
C LYS A 243 -8.60 23.49 -11.77
N ALA A 244 -8.11 22.38 -11.20
CA ALA A 244 -7.65 21.23 -11.97
C ALA A 244 -8.79 20.55 -12.74
N LEU A 245 -9.98 20.43 -12.13
CA LEU A 245 -11.14 19.82 -12.80
C LEU A 245 -11.64 20.66 -13.97
N VAL A 246 -11.76 21.98 -13.77
CA VAL A 246 -12.13 22.91 -14.85
C VAL A 246 -11.08 22.92 -15.96
N ALA A 247 -9.78 22.88 -15.62
CA ALA A 247 -8.70 22.75 -16.59
C ALA A 247 -8.78 21.43 -17.37
N GLY A 248 -9.06 20.32 -16.69
CA GLY A 248 -9.23 19.01 -17.32
C GLY A 248 -10.41 18.94 -18.29
N VAL A 249 -11.55 19.54 -17.95
CA VAL A 249 -12.69 19.68 -18.87
C VAL A 249 -12.30 20.57 -20.06
N SER A 250 -11.63 21.70 -19.83
CA SER A 250 -11.16 22.60 -20.90
C SER A 250 -10.20 21.92 -21.87
N GLU A 251 -9.23 21.18 -21.35
CA GLU A 251 -8.29 20.42 -22.16
C GLU A 251 -9.00 19.31 -22.97
N ARG A 252 -9.98 18.63 -22.37
CA ARG A 252 -10.80 17.63 -23.05
C ARG A 252 -11.64 18.25 -24.17
N THR A 253 -12.22 19.42 -23.96
CA THR A 253 -12.93 20.18 -24.99
C THR A 253 -12.01 20.58 -26.13
N LYS A 254 -10.75 20.97 -25.85
CA LYS A 254 -9.76 21.26 -26.90
C LYS A 254 -9.35 20.01 -27.69
N ARG A 255 -9.22 18.86 -27.01
CA ARG A 255 -8.84 17.60 -27.66
C ARG A 255 -9.95 16.98 -28.49
N HIS A 256 -11.21 17.11 -28.05
CA HIS A 256 -12.38 16.49 -28.67
C HIS A 256 -13.56 17.49 -28.74
N PRO A 257 -13.47 18.53 -29.58
CA PRO A 257 -14.45 19.61 -29.60
C PRO A 257 -15.86 19.12 -29.97
N ASP A 258 -16.00 18.30 -31.02
CA ASP A 258 -17.32 17.85 -31.49
C ASP A 258 -18.04 16.98 -30.44
N ALA A 259 -17.32 16.02 -29.84
CA ALA A 259 -17.89 15.15 -28.81
C ALA A 259 -18.29 15.95 -27.56
N MET A 260 -17.45 16.87 -27.10
CA MET A 260 -17.75 17.69 -25.92
C MET A 260 -18.88 18.69 -26.20
N ASN A 261 -18.99 19.23 -27.41
CA ASN A 261 -20.12 20.07 -27.81
C ASN A 261 -21.45 19.30 -27.78
N CYS A 262 -21.46 18.02 -28.21
CA CYS A 262 -22.64 17.16 -28.06
C CYS A 262 -23.01 16.96 -26.58
N VAL A 263 -22.02 16.75 -25.70
CA VAL A 263 -22.26 16.62 -24.25
C VAL A 263 -22.82 17.93 -23.68
N PHE A 264 -22.26 19.10 -24.02
CA PHE A 264 -22.75 20.39 -23.53
C PHE A 264 -24.16 20.72 -24.04
N SER A 265 -24.48 20.32 -25.28
CA SER A 265 -25.83 20.43 -25.86
C SER A 265 -26.83 19.54 -25.11
N ALA A 266 -26.45 18.29 -24.80
CA ALA A 266 -27.29 17.40 -23.99
C ALA A 266 -27.54 17.96 -22.58
N VAL A 267 -26.52 18.52 -21.92
CA VAL A 267 -26.68 19.18 -20.61
C VAL A 267 -27.55 20.44 -20.71
N ASP A 268 -27.46 21.23 -21.79
CA ASP A 268 -28.35 22.39 -22.02
C ASP A 268 -29.81 21.93 -22.14
N SER A 269 -30.06 20.87 -22.92
CA SER A 269 -31.40 20.28 -23.08
C SER A 269 -31.98 19.81 -21.75
N ILE A 270 -31.20 19.04 -20.96
CA ILE A 270 -31.62 18.58 -19.63
C ILE A 270 -31.94 19.76 -18.71
N SER A 271 -31.11 20.80 -18.73
CA SER A 271 -31.31 21.99 -17.88
C SER A 271 -32.55 22.79 -18.29
N ASN A 272 -32.87 22.84 -19.59
CA ASN A 272 -34.08 23.48 -20.09
C ASN A 272 -35.32 22.68 -19.69
N GLU A 273 -35.33 21.37 -19.93
CA GLU A 273 -36.43 20.46 -19.57
C GLU A 273 -36.69 20.47 -18.06
N LEU A 274 -35.63 20.38 -17.25
CA LEU A 274 -35.72 20.49 -15.79
C LEU A 274 -36.35 21.82 -15.37
N SER A 275 -35.98 22.94 -16.01
CA SER A 275 -36.55 24.25 -15.72
C SER A 275 -38.03 24.36 -16.08
N GLU A 276 -38.49 23.65 -17.10
CA GLU A 276 -39.90 23.62 -17.52
C GLU A 276 -40.74 22.76 -16.59
N ILE A 277 -40.23 21.58 -16.20
CA ILE A 277 -40.86 20.70 -15.21
C ILE A 277 -41.01 21.44 -13.88
N ILE A 278 -39.98 22.13 -13.41
CA ILE A 278 -40.04 22.89 -12.14
C ILE A 278 -41.05 24.04 -12.18
N LYS A 279 -41.29 24.65 -13.35
CA LYS A 279 -42.28 25.72 -13.53
C LYS A 279 -43.72 25.20 -13.69
N SER A 280 -43.91 23.92 -13.97
CA SER A 280 -45.24 23.35 -14.13
C SER A 280 -46.04 23.40 -12.82
N PRO A 281 -47.38 23.56 -12.88
CA PRO A 281 -48.22 23.66 -11.69
C PRO A 281 -48.21 22.37 -10.87
N ALA A 282 -48.29 22.50 -9.53
CA ALA A 282 -48.25 21.39 -8.58
C ALA A 282 -49.23 20.26 -8.95
N PRO A 283 -48.74 19.03 -9.18
CA PRO A 283 -49.55 17.91 -9.62
C PRO A 283 -50.15 17.17 -8.38
N ASN A 284 -51.21 16.36 -8.55
CA ASN A 284 -51.88 15.66 -7.42
C ASN A 284 -50.96 14.59 -6.75
N ASN A 285 -51.35 13.97 -5.63
CA ASN A 285 -50.48 12.98 -4.93
C ASN A 285 -49.97 11.80 -5.79
N LEU A 286 -50.75 11.28 -6.74
CA LEU A 286 -50.32 10.22 -7.68
C LEU A 286 -49.33 10.72 -8.75
N ASP A 287 -49.46 12.00 -9.02
CA ASP A 287 -48.86 12.82 -10.06
C ASP A 287 -47.50 13.39 -9.56
N MET A 288 -47.35 13.53 -8.24
CA MET A 288 -46.11 13.87 -7.53
C MET A 288 -45.03 12.80 -7.66
N THR A 289 -45.40 11.52 -7.65
CA THR A 289 -44.44 10.42 -7.85
C THR A 289 -43.86 10.47 -9.27
N GLU A 290 -44.73 10.64 -10.28
CA GLU A 290 -44.30 10.77 -11.68
C GLU A 290 -43.43 12.03 -11.89
N TYR A 291 -43.75 13.11 -11.18
CA TYR A 291 -42.97 14.35 -11.18
C TYR A 291 -41.56 14.14 -10.61
N GLU A 292 -41.45 13.51 -9.43
CA GLU A 292 -40.18 13.20 -8.78
C GLU A 292 -39.35 12.21 -9.61
N GLU A 293 -39.99 11.22 -10.26
CA GLU A 293 -39.34 10.28 -11.17
C GLU A 293 -38.78 10.96 -12.43
N LYS A 294 -39.51 11.91 -13.02
CA LYS A 294 -39.01 12.71 -14.16
C LYS A 294 -37.79 13.54 -13.78
N ILE A 295 -37.82 14.20 -12.61
CA ILE A 295 -36.66 14.95 -12.10
C ILE A 295 -35.50 13.99 -11.82
N GLY A 296 -35.77 12.83 -11.20
CA GLY A 296 -34.79 11.78 -10.97
C GLY A 296 -34.11 11.33 -12.26
N GLY A 297 -34.88 10.99 -13.30
CA GLY A 297 -34.34 10.58 -14.60
C GLY A 297 -33.42 11.64 -15.24
N LEU A 298 -33.79 12.91 -15.16
CA LEU A 298 -32.94 14.01 -15.63
C LEU A 298 -31.66 14.16 -14.79
N MET A 299 -31.73 13.99 -13.46
CA MET A 299 -30.56 13.99 -12.58
C MET A 299 -29.60 12.84 -12.89
N GLU A 300 -30.12 11.64 -13.14
CA GLU A 300 -29.34 10.45 -13.49
C GLU A 300 -28.63 10.64 -14.85
N MET A 301 -29.36 11.10 -15.87
CA MET A 301 -28.77 11.40 -17.18
C MET A 301 -27.66 12.45 -17.07
N ASN A 302 -27.89 13.51 -16.30
CA ASN A 302 -26.88 14.55 -16.10
C ASN A 302 -25.66 14.02 -15.34
N GLN A 303 -25.84 13.15 -14.34
CA GLN A 303 -24.71 12.49 -13.67
C GLN A 303 -23.87 11.64 -14.65
N GLY A 304 -24.52 10.91 -15.56
CA GLY A 304 -23.81 10.18 -16.62
C GLY A 304 -22.99 11.10 -17.52
N LEU A 305 -23.54 12.25 -17.92
CA LEU A 305 -22.80 13.24 -18.72
C LEU A 305 -21.63 13.85 -17.94
N LEU A 306 -21.78 14.10 -16.64
CA LEU A 306 -20.69 14.59 -15.78
C LEU A 306 -19.57 13.55 -15.61
N GLN A 307 -19.93 12.26 -15.57
CA GLN A 307 -18.95 11.17 -15.62
C GLN A 307 -18.20 11.17 -16.97
N CYS A 308 -18.90 11.37 -18.09
CA CYS A 308 -18.29 11.53 -19.42
C CYS A 308 -17.36 12.74 -19.53
N MET A 309 -17.65 13.83 -18.83
CA MET A 309 -16.76 15.00 -18.74
C MET A 309 -15.50 14.72 -17.91
N GLY A 310 -15.47 13.63 -17.13
CA GLY A 310 -14.33 13.24 -16.30
C GLY A 310 -14.25 13.98 -14.98
N VAL A 311 -15.39 14.44 -14.44
CA VAL A 311 -15.44 15.19 -13.17
C VAL A 311 -15.96 14.35 -12.00
N SER A 312 -16.26 13.06 -12.20
CA SER A 312 -16.63 12.14 -11.11
C SER A 312 -15.39 11.63 -10.34
N HIS A 313 -15.61 11.02 -9.18
CA HIS A 313 -14.56 10.50 -8.29
C HIS A 313 -15.02 9.19 -7.62
N ALA A 314 -14.09 8.31 -7.24
CA ALA A 314 -14.42 7.00 -6.67
C ALA A 314 -15.32 7.07 -5.41
N THR A 315 -15.14 8.09 -4.56
CA THR A 315 -16.01 8.32 -3.40
C THR A 315 -17.41 8.81 -3.78
N ILE A 316 -17.54 9.64 -4.83
CA ILE A 316 -18.84 10.03 -5.39
C ILE A 316 -19.56 8.78 -5.92
N GLU A 317 -18.88 7.96 -6.71
CA GLU A 317 -19.43 6.70 -7.24
C GLU A 317 -19.85 5.73 -6.13
N THR A 318 -19.14 5.72 -5.01
CA THR A 318 -19.51 4.94 -3.83
C THR A 318 -20.84 5.43 -3.23
N VAL A 319 -21.01 6.75 -3.08
CA VAL A 319 -22.29 7.34 -2.63
C VAL A 319 -23.42 6.99 -3.61
N LEU A 320 -23.19 7.17 -4.91
CA LEU A 320 -24.19 6.84 -5.95
C LEU A 320 -24.63 5.37 -5.84
N ARG A 321 -23.67 4.44 -5.75
CA ARG A 321 -23.94 3.00 -5.62
C ARG A 321 -24.72 2.68 -4.34
N THR A 322 -24.34 3.27 -3.20
CA THR A 322 -25.04 3.05 -1.94
C THR A 322 -26.47 3.55 -2.01
N THR A 323 -26.71 4.76 -2.52
CA THR A 323 -28.08 5.30 -2.66
C THR A 323 -28.92 4.53 -3.68
N LEU A 324 -28.28 3.99 -4.73
CA LEU A 324 -28.96 3.19 -5.75
C LEU A 324 -29.52 1.87 -5.19
N LYS A 325 -28.89 1.26 -4.18
CA LYS A 325 -29.43 0.09 -3.46
C LYS A 325 -30.83 0.34 -2.90
N TYR A 326 -31.12 1.59 -2.55
CA TYR A 326 -32.39 2.04 -2.01
C TYR A 326 -33.32 2.66 -3.07
N LYS A 327 -32.97 2.54 -4.35
CA LYS A 327 -33.68 3.14 -5.50
C LYS A 327 -33.79 4.67 -5.42
N LEU A 328 -32.77 5.31 -4.84
CA LEU A 328 -32.69 6.77 -4.78
C LEU A 328 -31.76 7.29 -5.86
N THR A 329 -32.18 8.34 -6.55
CA THR A 329 -31.39 8.97 -7.61
C THR A 329 -30.46 10.02 -7.03
N SER A 330 -29.19 9.91 -7.41
CA SER A 330 -28.12 10.74 -6.87
C SER A 330 -27.25 11.32 -7.98
N LYS A 331 -26.66 12.47 -7.69
CA LYS A 331 -25.82 13.22 -8.63
C LYS A 331 -24.79 14.07 -7.88
N LEU A 332 -23.60 14.23 -8.43
CA LEU A 332 -22.63 15.20 -7.91
C LEU A 332 -23.12 16.64 -8.09
N THR A 333 -22.72 17.53 -7.16
CA THR A 333 -23.02 18.96 -7.30
C THR A 333 -21.75 19.80 -7.21
N GLY A 334 -21.68 20.85 -8.04
CA GLY A 334 -20.51 21.73 -8.13
C GLY A 334 -19.41 21.19 -9.05
N ALA A 335 -18.15 21.36 -8.65
CA ALA A 335 -17.00 21.09 -9.53
C ALA A 335 -16.68 19.60 -9.74
N GLY A 336 -17.10 18.71 -8.84
CA GLY A 336 -16.73 17.29 -8.87
C GLY A 336 -15.36 16.99 -8.25
N GLY A 337 -14.78 15.82 -8.57
CA GLY A 337 -13.49 15.33 -8.07
C GLY A 337 -13.44 15.03 -6.55
N GLY A 338 -14.59 14.94 -5.91
CA GLY A 338 -14.79 14.99 -4.46
C GLY A 338 -15.88 16.00 -4.10
N GLY A 339 -16.10 16.27 -2.81
CA GLY A 339 -17.12 17.22 -2.33
C GLY A 339 -18.50 16.58 -2.08
N CYS A 340 -19.57 17.26 -2.50
CA CYS A 340 -20.94 16.86 -2.18
C CYS A 340 -21.68 16.15 -3.32
N VAL A 341 -22.50 15.18 -2.93
CA VAL A 341 -23.48 14.49 -3.76
C VAL A 341 -24.87 14.85 -3.26
N ILE A 342 -25.78 15.16 -4.18
CA ILE A 342 -27.21 15.38 -3.89
C ILE A 342 -27.99 14.12 -4.27
N THR A 343 -28.84 13.66 -3.36
CA THR A 343 -29.74 12.52 -3.55
C THR A 343 -31.17 13.01 -3.40
N LEU A 344 -32.00 12.80 -4.41
CA LEU A 344 -33.41 13.16 -4.34
C LEU A 344 -34.14 12.25 -3.35
N LEU A 345 -34.88 12.83 -2.40
CA LEU A 345 -35.68 12.09 -1.43
C LEU A 345 -37.16 12.21 -1.82
N PRO A 346 -37.78 11.14 -2.36
CA PRO A 346 -39.19 11.15 -2.71
C PRO A 346 -40.09 11.50 -1.53
N THR A 347 -41.20 12.19 -1.78
CA THR A 347 -42.11 12.66 -0.72
C THR A 347 -42.74 11.49 0.05
N LEU A 348 -43.04 10.37 -0.61
CA LEU A 348 -43.63 9.17 -0.03
C LEU A 348 -42.60 8.21 0.61
N LEU A 349 -41.30 8.56 0.61
CA LEU A 349 -40.26 7.70 1.16
C LEU A 349 -40.39 7.60 2.69
N SER A 350 -40.41 6.38 3.21
CA SER A 350 -40.47 6.13 4.66
C SER A 350 -39.22 6.66 5.37
N GLN A 351 -39.43 7.34 6.51
CA GLN A 351 -38.34 7.87 7.33
C GLN A 351 -37.33 6.79 7.76
N THR A 352 -37.79 5.56 8.00
CA THR A 352 -36.90 4.42 8.32
C THR A 352 -35.93 4.05 7.19
N VAL A 353 -36.28 4.33 5.92
CA VAL A 353 -35.38 4.08 4.79
C VAL A 353 -34.32 5.17 4.74
N VAL A 354 -34.72 6.43 4.97
CA VAL A 354 -33.79 7.57 5.06
C VAL A 354 -32.75 7.34 6.15
N GLU A 355 -33.17 6.93 7.35
CA GLU A 355 -32.27 6.63 8.47
C GLU A 355 -31.28 5.49 8.15
N LYS A 356 -31.74 4.44 7.45
CA LYS A 356 -30.87 3.34 7.01
C LYS A 356 -29.82 3.80 5.99
N VAL A 357 -30.22 4.61 5.00
CA VAL A 357 -29.32 5.17 4.00
C VAL A 357 -28.25 6.04 4.67
N ILE A 358 -28.66 6.90 5.61
CA ILE A 358 -27.75 7.76 6.37
C ILE A 358 -26.76 6.92 7.17
N ALA A 359 -27.22 5.91 7.90
CA ALA A 359 -26.36 5.04 8.69
C ALA A 359 -25.34 4.28 7.83
N GLU A 360 -25.73 3.78 6.65
CA GLU A 360 -24.79 3.11 5.73
C GLU A 360 -23.75 4.10 5.18
N LEU A 361 -24.17 5.30 4.77
CA LEU A 361 -23.26 6.34 4.28
C LEU A 361 -22.30 6.84 5.38
N GLU A 362 -22.76 6.97 6.63
CA GLU A 362 -21.92 7.31 7.78
C GLU A 362 -20.90 6.20 8.11
N SER A 363 -21.29 4.92 7.96
CA SER A 363 -20.37 3.79 8.12
C SER A 363 -19.22 3.80 7.10
N CYS A 364 -19.45 4.39 5.90
CA CYS A 364 -18.44 4.64 4.89
C CYS A 364 -17.59 5.90 5.16
N GLY A 365 -17.83 6.60 6.28
CA GLY A 365 -17.08 7.79 6.71
C GLY A 365 -17.60 9.11 6.15
N PHE A 366 -18.72 9.13 5.43
CA PHE A 366 -19.31 10.34 4.85
C PHE A 366 -20.12 11.14 5.87
N GLN A 367 -20.35 12.43 5.59
CA GLN A 367 -21.21 13.30 6.40
C GLN A 367 -22.50 13.61 5.65
N ASN A 368 -23.65 13.40 6.27
CA ASN A 368 -24.96 13.54 5.63
C ASN A 368 -25.75 14.72 6.21
N LEU A 369 -26.45 15.46 5.35
CA LEU A 369 -27.30 16.59 5.72
C LEU A 369 -28.60 16.52 4.90
N THR A 370 -29.75 16.61 5.55
CA THR A 370 -31.04 16.69 4.85
C THR A 370 -31.42 18.15 4.66
N ALA A 371 -31.79 18.53 3.43
CA ALA A 371 -32.15 19.91 3.10
C ALA A 371 -33.34 19.97 2.11
N GLY A 372 -34.17 20.99 2.24
CA GLY A 372 -35.15 21.41 1.25
C GLY A 372 -34.54 22.29 0.16
N ILE A 373 -35.03 22.13 -1.07
CA ILE A 373 -34.67 22.94 -2.25
C ILE A 373 -35.63 24.12 -2.36
N GLY A 374 -35.10 25.31 -2.64
CA GLY A 374 -35.88 26.54 -2.80
C GLY A 374 -35.95 27.36 -1.51
N GLY A 375 -34.89 27.35 -0.72
CA GLY A 375 -34.78 28.15 0.51
C GLY A 375 -34.98 29.65 0.25
N LYS A 376 -35.42 30.38 1.29
CA LYS A 376 -35.51 31.85 1.24
C LYS A 376 -34.09 32.44 1.18
N GLY A 377 -33.93 33.56 0.48
CA GLY A 377 -32.67 34.29 0.34
C GLY A 377 -32.18 34.89 1.66
N VAL A 378 -31.38 35.95 1.61
CA VAL A 378 -30.87 36.60 2.83
C VAL A 378 -32.01 37.19 3.66
N GLN A 379 -31.97 37.02 4.99
CA GLN A 379 -33.03 37.46 5.89
C GLN A 379 -32.51 38.10 7.19
N LEU A 380 -33.35 38.97 7.76
CA LEU A 380 -33.19 39.61 9.08
C LEU A 380 -34.20 39.05 10.10
N PRO A 381 -33.81 38.82 11.36
CA PRO A 381 -34.73 38.47 12.44
C PRO A 381 -35.47 39.69 12.93
N ASP A 382 -36.77 39.53 13.23
CA ASP A 382 -37.61 40.53 13.88
C ASP A 382 -37.17 40.74 15.35
N LEU A 383 -36.83 41.97 15.74
CA LEU A 383 -36.41 42.34 17.10
C LEU A 383 -37.64 42.60 17.98
N SER A 384 -38.40 41.55 18.30
CA SER A 384 -39.46 41.61 19.32
C SER A 384 -39.16 40.68 20.51
N GLY A 385 -38.54 41.25 21.55
CA GLY A 385 -38.62 40.74 22.93
C GLY A 385 -37.38 40.04 23.48
N SER A 386 -36.35 40.81 23.90
CA SER A 386 -35.31 40.34 24.83
C SER A 386 -35.52 40.94 26.21
N HIS A 387 -36.43 40.35 27.00
CA HIS A 387 -36.39 40.46 28.46
C HIS A 387 -36.70 39.10 29.11
N ALA A 388 -35.62 38.49 29.61
CA ALA A 388 -35.45 37.76 30.87
C ALA A 388 -36.23 36.46 31.19
N ASN A 389 -35.45 35.56 31.80
CA ASN A 389 -35.73 34.31 32.52
C ASN A 389 -35.85 33.07 31.63
N GLY A 390 -34.96 32.07 31.66
CA GLY A 390 -34.15 31.56 32.76
C GLY A 390 -34.86 30.38 33.39
N GLU A 391 -34.68 29.16 32.86
CA GLU A 391 -34.70 27.90 33.62
C GLU A 391 -34.36 26.68 32.75
N GLU A 392 -34.06 25.61 33.47
CA GLU A 392 -33.24 24.45 33.12
C GLU A 392 -33.84 23.46 32.11
N ARG A 393 -32.94 22.63 31.59
CA ARG A 393 -33.23 21.39 30.86
C ARG A 393 -34.01 20.42 31.76
N GLU A 394 -35.13 19.90 31.26
CA GLU A 394 -35.48 18.49 31.44
C GLU A 394 -36.41 18.00 30.33
N GLY A 395 -36.25 16.72 29.95
CA GLY A 395 -36.76 16.18 28.70
C GLY A 395 -38.25 15.83 28.67
N ARG A 396 -38.78 15.68 27.45
CA ARG A 396 -39.80 14.66 27.08
C ARG A 396 -40.13 14.77 25.60
N LEU A 397 -40.17 13.61 24.95
CA LEU A 397 -40.88 13.37 23.69
C LEU A 397 -42.35 13.82 23.81
N PRO A 398 -42.98 14.25 22.70
CA PRO A 398 -44.37 13.86 22.53
C PRO A 398 -44.74 13.36 21.13
N ARG A 399 -45.84 12.60 21.18
CA ARG A 399 -46.50 11.82 20.16
C ARG A 399 -47.30 12.68 19.17
N ARG A 400 -47.60 12.01 18.04
CA ARG A 400 -48.66 12.25 17.05
C ARG A 400 -49.92 12.91 17.60
N GLU A 401 -50.48 13.82 16.80
CA GLU A 401 -51.93 13.92 16.61
C GLU A 401 -52.29 14.42 15.21
N ASP A 402 -53.32 13.78 14.66
CA ASP A 402 -54.00 14.01 13.37
C ASP A 402 -54.61 15.42 13.24
N ARG A 403 -54.77 15.92 12.01
CA ARG A 403 -56.10 16.20 11.41
C ARG A 403 -56.05 16.73 9.97
N ARG A 404 -57.16 16.42 9.28
CA ARG A 404 -57.52 16.52 7.86
C ARG A 404 -57.63 17.95 7.28
N PRO A 405 -57.62 18.10 5.94
CA PRO A 405 -57.77 19.37 5.19
C PRO A 405 -59.27 19.65 4.91
N PRO A 406 -59.76 20.73 4.22
CA PRO A 406 -59.53 20.99 2.77
C PRO A 406 -59.73 22.45 2.25
N ARG A 407 -59.57 22.60 0.92
CA ARG A 407 -60.35 23.41 -0.08
C ARG A 407 -59.55 24.45 -0.89
N GLY A 408 -59.48 24.22 -2.21
CA GLY A 408 -59.24 25.25 -3.24
C GLY A 408 -60.47 26.17 -3.43
N PRO A 409 -60.58 27.02 -4.50
CA PRO A 409 -60.33 26.65 -5.91
C PRO A 409 -59.87 27.77 -6.89
N SER A 410 -59.80 27.42 -8.19
CA SER A 410 -60.24 28.17 -9.41
C SER A 410 -59.41 29.37 -9.93
N LEU A 411 -59.30 29.73 -11.22
CA LEU A 411 -59.48 29.16 -12.59
C LEU A 411 -59.23 30.34 -13.58
N ARG A 412 -58.75 30.04 -14.82
CA ARG A 412 -58.96 30.82 -16.09
C ARG A 412 -58.12 32.13 -16.28
N ARG A 413 -57.68 32.56 -17.48
CA ARG A 413 -57.96 32.22 -18.90
C ARG A 413 -57.03 33.04 -19.86
N LEU A 414 -56.82 32.49 -21.07
CA LEU A 414 -56.79 33.12 -22.43
C LEU A 414 -55.58 33.99 -22.87
N LEU A 415 -54.84 33.58 -23.92
CA LEU A 415 -54.93 33.92 -25.37
C LEU A 415 -53.86 34.99 -25.73
N SER A 416 -53.17 35.05 -26.88
CA SER A 416 -53.15 34.30 -28.14
C SER A 416 -52.18 34.99 -29.12
N VAL A 417 -51.73 34.25 -30.15
CA VAL A 417 -51.28 34.67 -31.52
C VAL A 417 -49.83 35.18 -31.74
N ASN A 418 -48.92 34.28 -32.15
CA ASN A 418 -48.33 34.06 -33.51
C ASN A 418 -48.19 35.23 -34.53
N PRO A 419 -47.43 35.08 -35.64
CA PRO A 419 -45.98 34.88 -35.81
C PRO A 419 -45.43 35.78 -36.98
N VAL A 420 -44.24 35.48 -37.54
CA VAL A 420 -43.91 35.44 -39.00
C VAL A 420 -42.46 35.87 -39.36
N ASP A 421 -41.82 35.01 -40.16
CA ASP A 421 -40.77 35.14 -41.18
C ASP A 421 -39.23 35.29 -40.94
N ARG A 422 -38.54 34.31 -41.56
CA ARG A 422 -37.17 34.27 -42.15
C ARG A 422 -37.23 34.85 -43.59
N PRO A 423 -36.14 35.12 -44.38
CA PRO A 423 -34.94 34.27 -44.63
C PRO A 423 -33.65 35.07 -45.04
N PRO A 424 -32.73 34.64 -45.95
CA PRO A 424 -31.54 33.80 -45.67
C PRO A 424 -30.20 34.28 -46.31
N ALA A 425 -29.15 33.45 -46.09
CA ALA A 425 -28.00 33.11 -46.98
C ALA A 425 -26.81 34.09 -47.19
N ASP A 426 -25.59 33.58 -46.91
CA ASP A 426 -24.51 33.25 -47.88
C ASP A 426 -23.05 33.62 -47.49
N GLN A 427 -22.16 32.66 -47.79
CA GLN A 427 -20.75 32.77 -48.25
C GLN A 427 -19.53 32.82 -47.29
N LEU A 428 -18.68 31.80 -47.49
CA LEU A 428 -17.23 31.63 -47.23
C LEU A 428 -16.39 32.44 -48.26
N PRO A 429 -15.09 32.78 -48.04
CA PRO A 429 -13.99 31.80 -48.06
C PRO A 429 -12.68 32.09 -47.27
N SER A 430 -11.88 31.01 -47.14
CA SER A 430 -10.40 30.82 -47.00
C SER A 430 -9.45 31.96 -46.57
N ASP A 431 -8.52 31.68 -45.63
CA ASP A 431 -7.06 31.67 -45.94
C ASP A 431 -6.16 30.96 -44.89
N ARG A 432 -4.94 30.61 -45.30
CA ARG A 432 -3.95 29.69 -44.69
C ARG A 432 -2.94 30.30 -43.69
N MET A 433 -2.35 29.38 -42.90
CA MET A 433 -0.98 29.32 -42.33
C MET A 433 -0.55 30.29 -41.19
N ARG A 434 -0.23 29.72 -40.01
CA ARG A 434 1.16 29.52 -39.54
C ARG A 434 1.21 28.69 -38.24
N ASP A 435 2.04 27.66 -38.30
CA ASP A 435 2.40 26.72 -37.22
C ASP A 435 3.23 27.37 -36.11
N GLY A 436 3.13 26.80 -34.90
CA GLY A 436 3.94 27.14 -33.74
C GLY A 436 3.69 26.18 -32.59
N VAL A 437 4.30 24.98 -32.67
CA VAL A 437 4.21 23.87 -31.71
C VAL A 437 5.17 24.09 -30.55
N ILE A 438 4.70 23.97 -29.30
CA ILE A 438 5.55 23.58 -28.16
C ILE A 438 4.77 22.56 -27.32
N LEU A 439 5.22 21.30 -27.40
CA LEU A 439 4.85 20.16 -26.54
C LEU A 439 6.12 19.71 -25.80
N PRO A 440 6.06 19.26 -24.53
CA PRO A 440 7.04 18.34 -24.01
C PRO A 440 6.59 16.89 -24.28
N VAL A 441 7.53 16.13 -24.83
CA VAL A 441 7.42 14.72 -25.22
C VAL A 441 7.83 13.86 -24.02
N VAL A 442 6.92 13.00 -23.56
CA VAL A 442 7.29 11.76 -22.85
C VAL A 442 7.13 10.64 -23.88
N CYS A 443 8.19 9.88 -24.11
CA CYS A 443 8.20 8.74 -25.03
C CYS A 443 7.25 7.65 -24.55
N VAL A 444 6.00 7.69 -25.02
CA VAL A 444 5.11 6.53 -25.08
C VAL A 444 4.89 6.23 -26.55
N ASN A 445 5.37 5.06 -26.98
CA ASN A 445 5.20 4.53 -28.32
C ASN A 445 3.70 4.56 -28.69
N LYS A 446 3.30 5.50 -29.57
CA LYS A 446 1.91 5.79 -29.95
C LYS A 446 1.41 4.73 -30.92
N ASN A 447 0.86 3.65 -30.40
CA ASN A 447 -0.18 2.83 -31.06
C ASN A 447 -0.68 1.75 -30.10
N VAL A 448 -1.76 2.03 -29.36
CA VAL A 448 -2.55 1.03 -28.62
C VAL A 448 -4.03 1.42 -28.68
N PRO A 449 -4.97 0.49 -28.95
CA PRO A 449 -6.40 0.74 -28.89
C PRO A 449 -6.86 1.21 -27.50
N ALA A 450 -7.77 2.19 -27.44
CA ALA A 450 -8.27 2.82 -26.21
C ALA A 450 -8.85 1.86 -25.15
N LEU A 451 -9.11 0.59 -25.49
CA LEU A 451 -9.59 -0.44 -24.57
C LEU A 451 -8.50 -1.04 -23.68
N VAL A 452 -7.27 -1.24 -24.17
CA VAL A 452 -6.15 -1.73 -23.33
C VAL A 452 -5.80 -0.71 -22.26
N LEU A 453 -5.93 0.58 -22.60
CA LEU A 453 -5.75 1.69 -21.68
C LEU A 453 -6.75 1.69 -20.51
N ARG A 454 -7.89 0.99 -20.57
CA ARG A 454 -8.84 0.90 -19.44
C ARG A 454 -8.51 -0.19 -18.43
N LEU A 455 -7.99 -1.35 -18.87
CA LEU A 455 -7.39 -2.32 -17.94
C LEU A 455 -6.17 -1.75 -17.23
N LEU A 456 -5.45 -0.86 -17.92
CA LEU A 456 -4.29 -0.13 -17.42
C LEU A 456 -4.63 1.10 -16.56
N ARG A 457 -5.91 1.49 -16.42
CA ARG A 457 -6.30 2.74 -15.71
C ARG A 457 -6.46 2.60 -14.21
N PHE A 458 -6.47 1.39 -13.66
CA PHE A 458 -6.60 1.19 -12.20
C PHE A 458 -5.27 0.99 -11.46
N GLY A 459 -4.15 0.80 -12.17
CA GLY A 459 -2.81 0.73 -11.57
C GLY A 459 -2.14 2.08 -11.33
N ALA A 460 -2.55 3.13 -12.05
CA ALA A 460 -1.90 4.44 -11.97
C ALA A 460 -2.75 5.57 -12.59
N GLU A 461 -3.86 5.91 -11.94
CA GLU A 461 -4.39 7.29 -11.95
C GLU A 461 -4.16 7.89 -10.55
N SER A 462 -2.89 8.07 -10.22
CA SER A 462 -2.50 9.24 -9.42
C SER A 462 -2.12 10.32 -10.43
N THR A 463 -3.04 11.20 -10.79
CA THR A 463 -2.61 12.55 -11.18
C THR A 463 -1.93 13.10 -9.94
N VAL A 464 -0.60 13.06 -9.89
CA VAL A 464 0.13 13.33 -8.65
C VAL A 464 0.00 14.83 -8.34
N THR A 465 -0.94 15.17 -7.45
CA THR A 465 -0.92 16.43 -6.72
C THR A 465 0.08 16.29 -5.59
N PHE A 466 1.27 16.85 -5.76
CA PHE A 466 2.29 16.93 -4.70
C PHE A 466 1.78 17.84 -3.57
N LYS A 467 1.93 17.40 -2.32
CA LYS A 467 1.59 18.21 -1.13
C LYS A 467 2.72 19.19 -0.87
N SER A 468 2.42 20.48 -0.76
CA SER A 468 3.44 21.48 -0.44
C SER A 468 4.00 21.32 0.96
N ALA A 469 5.31 21.12 1.05
CA ALA A 469 6.03 21.02 2.31
C ALA A 469 6.30 22.42 2.89
N SER A 470 5.55 22.78 3.93
CA SER A 470 5.90 23.88 4.82
C SER A 470 6.20 23.32 6.21
N ARG A 471 7.45 23.52 6.66
CA ARG A 471 8.07 23.23 7.97
C ARG A 471 9.19 22.19 7.93
N LEU A 472 10.40 22.68 7.67
CA LEU A 472 11.65 22.06 8.14
C LEU A 472 12.54 23.13 8.77
N THR A 473 12.26 23.50 10.01
CA THR A 473 13.25 24.07 10.94
C THR A 473 12.85 23.71 12.36
N GLU A 474 13.49 22.70 12.95
CA GLU A 474 14.06 22.82 14.30
C GLU A 474 14.96 21.63 14.63
N SER A 475 16.11 21.95 15.22
CA SER A 475 17.15 21.01 15.60
C SER A 475 16.72 20.10 16.75
N ALA A 476 17.08 18.82 16.61
CA ALA A 476 17.47 17.87 17.65
C ALA A 476 17.09 18.18 19.12
N ARG A 477 16.19 17.35 19.68
CA ARG A 477 16.29 16.78 21.05
C ARG A 477 15.32 15.59 21.20
N LEU A 478 15.87 14.43 21.58
CA LEU A 478 15.12 13.26 22.05
C LEU A 478 14.37 13.60 23.36
N PRO A 479 13.22 12.96 23.61
CA PRO A 479 13.19 12.01 24.72
C PRO A 479 12.42 10.72 24.44
N SER A 480 12.83 9.71 25.18
CA SER A 480 12.31 8.35 25.24
C SER A 480 10.92 8.22 25.87
N SER A 481 10.22 7.18 25.42
CA SER A 481 9.14 6.42 26.08
C SER A 481 7.68 6.78 25.77
N MET A 482 6.93 5.71 25.49
CA MET A 482 5.47 5.56 25.45
C MET A 482 4.71 6.06 24.21
N ALA A 483 4.48 5.15 23.25
CA ALA A 483 3.15 4.82 22.70
C ALA A 483 3.25 3.67 21.69
N ARG A 484 3.01 2.44 22.17
CA ARG A 484 2.56 1.31 21.34
C ARG A 484 1.04 1.42 21.24
N ASN A 485 0.51 1.53 20.02
CA ASN A 485 -0.74 0.91 19.52
C ASN A 485 -1.42 1.78 18.45
N SER A 486 -1.05 1.53 17.18
CA SER A 486 -1.95 1.63 16.01
C SER A 486 -1.22 1.04 14.80
N ALA A 487 -1.17 -0.29 14.72
CA ALA A 487 -0.70 -0.99 13.54
C ALA A 487 -1.77 -0.87 12.44
N GLY A 488 -1.58 0.08 11.52
CA GLY A 488 -2.23 0.04 10.21
C GLY A 488 -1.52 -0.99 9.34
N ASN A 489 -2.28 -1.79 8.58
CA ASN A 489 -1.82 -2.85 7.69
C ASN A 489 -0.57 -2.46 6.88
N ALA A 490 0.61 -2.89 7.34
CA ALA A 490 1.81 -2.92 6.54
C ALA A 490 1.71 -4.09 5.56
N SER A 491 2.03 -3.85 4.29
CA SER A 491 2.15 -4.92 3.30
C SER A 491 3.36 -5.80 3.66
N PRO A 492 3.19 -7.13 3.67
CA PRO A 492 4.27 -8.04 4.01
C PRO A 492 5.32 -8.01 2.89
N GLY A 493 6.53 -7.52 3.18
CA GLY A 493 7.67 -7.48 2.25
C GLY A 493 8.04 -6.11 1.65
N GLY A 494 7.35 -5.01 1.99
CA GLY A 494 7.74 -3.66 1.54
C GLY A 494 8.83 -3.02 2.40
N LYS A 495 9.85 -2.39 1.79
CA LYS A 495 10.82 -1.54 2.53
C LYS A 495 10.06 -0.45 3.29
N THR A 496 10.36 -0.30 4.59
CA THR A 496 9.69 0.65 5.50
C THR A 496 10.12 2.11 5.28
N SER A 497 11.20 2.34 4.53
CA SER A 497 11.68 3.65 4.10
C SER A 497 12.58 3.50 2.88
N VAL A 498 12.66 4.54 2.04
CA VAL A 498 13.56 4.57 0.87
C VAL A 498 14.63 5.64 1.06
N ARG A 499 15.89 5.27 0.89
CA ARG A 499 17.04 6.17 0.99
C ARG A 499 17.60 6.51 -0.39
N ILE A 500 17.44 7.75 -0.82
CA ILE A 500 17.88 8.23 -2.13
C ILE A 500 19.15 9.07 -1.96
N VAL A 501 20.22 8.73 -2.67
CA VAL A 501 21.47 9.49 -2.67
C VAL A 501 21.57 10.31 -3.95
N VAL A 502 21.73 11.63 -3.82
CA VAL A 502 21.88 12.54 -4.95
C VAL A 502 23.37 12.81 -5.17
N ALA A 503 23.88 12.41 -6.33
CA ALA A 503 25.29 12.53 -6.72
C ALA A 503 25.44 13.21 -8.09
N GLY A 504 26.64 13.65 -8.44
CA GLY A 504 26.93 14.38 -9.66
C GLY A 504 27.98 15.46 -9.47
N ASP A 505 28.43 16.03 -10.58
CA ASP A 505 29.53 17.00 -10.61
C ASP A 505 29.21 18.32 -9.87
N ARG A 506 30.24 19.12 -9.62
CA ARG A 506 30.08 20.42 -8.97
C ARG A 506 29.25 21.35 -9.86
N GLY A 507 28.22 21.96 -9.29
CA GLY A 507 27.41 22.97 -10.00
C GLY A 507 26.29 22.41 -10.88
N THR A 508 26.02 21.10 -10.84
CA THR A 508 24.90 20.48 -11.56
C THR A 508 23.53 20.86 -11.00
N GLY A 509 23.43 21.20 -9.71
CA GLY A 509 22.15 21.63 -9.09
C GLY A 509 21.58 20.69 -8.03
N LYS A 510 22.38 19.74 -7.51
CA LYS A 510 21.99 18.78 -6.45
C LYS A 510 21.23 19.39 -5.28
N SER A 511 21.86 20.31 -4.54
CA SER A 511 21.26 20.91 -3.35
C SER A 511 20.02 21.74 -3.70
N SER A 512 20.02 22.42 -4.84
CA SER A 512 18.86 23.18 -5.34
C SER A 512 17.67 22.27 -5.67
N LEU A 513 17.91 21.11 -6.27
CA LEU A 513 16.91 20.08 -6.56
C LEU A 513 16.23 19.59 -5.27
N ILE A 514 17.03 19.27 -4.25
CA ILE A 514 16.53 18.77 -2.96
C ILE A 514 15.75 19.85 -2.21
N CYS A 515 16.28 21.07 -2.12
CA CYS A 515 15.58 22.18 -1.49
C CYS A 515 14.24 22.49 -2.18
N SER A 516 14.22 22.52 -3.51
CA SER A 516 12.98 22.75 -4.26
C SER A 516 11.96 21.64 -4.01
N ALA A 517 12.36 20.37 -3.98
CA ALA A 517 11.46 19.27 -3.67
C ALA A 517 10.91 19.30 -2.23
N ALA A 518 11.69 19.81 -1.28
CA ALA A 518 11.30 19.87 0.13
C ALA A 518 10.57 21.15 0.53
N THR A 519 10.52 22.19 -0.32
CA THR A 519 9.91 23.49 0.03
C THR A 519 8.96 24.04 -1.03
N ASP A 520 8.82 23.37 -2.18
CA ASP A 520 8.09 23.81 -3.38
C ASP A 520 8.49 25.23 -3.86
N ARG A 521 9.69 25.68 -3.49
CA ARG A 521 10.21 27.02 -3.82
C ARG A 521 11.68 26.94 -4.17
N PHE A 522 12.12 27.81 -5.08
CA PHE A 522 13.54 27.94 -5.38
C PHE A 522 14.24 28.82 -4.33
N PRO A 523 15.22 28.30 -3.57
CA PRO A 523 15.97 29.08 -2.59
C PRO A 523 16.89 30.11 -3.23
N ALA A 524 16.91 31.35 -2.69
CA ALA A 524 17.81 32.41 -3.15
C ALA A 524 19.30 32.14 -2.83
N THR A 525 19.56 31.41 -1.74
CA THR A 525 20.90 30.96 -1.32
C THR A 525 20.84 29.50 -0.90
N VAL A 526 21.67 28.65 -1.51
CA VAL A 526 21.71 27.21 -1.24
C VAL A 526 23.04 26.85 -0.60
N PRO A 527 23.04 26.16 0.56
CA PRO A 527 24.27 25.64 1.14
C PRO A 527 24.92 24.61 0.21
N PRO A 528 26.25 24.40 0.29
CA PRO A 528 26.96 23.51 -0.61
C PRO A 528 26.62 22.02 -0.44
N VAL A 529 26.17 21.61 0.75
CA VAL A 529 25.64 20.28 1.06
C VAL A 529 24.53 20.43 2.09
N LEU A 530 23.39 19.78 1.87
CA LEU A 530 22.27 19.75 2.80
C LEU A 530 22.36 18.59 3.81
N PRO A 531 21.80 18.75 5.03
CA PRO A 531 21.61 17.62 5.93
C PRO A 531 20.59 16.62 5.34
N PRO A 532 20.57 15.36 5.84
CA PRO A 532 19.59 14.36 5.43
C PRO A 532 18.16 14.91 5.48
N THR A 533 17.50 14.97 4.33
CA THR A 533 16.18 15.58 4.19
C THR A 533 15.13 14.48 4.13
N ARG A 534 14.18 14.47 5.07
CA ARG A 534 13.09 13.49 5.09
C ARG A 534 11.82 14.09 4.50
N LEU A 535 11.27 13.43 3.49
CA LEU A 535 9.94 13.73 2.97
C LEU A 535 8.88 12.93 3.76
N PRO A 536 7.73 13.53 4.11
CA PRO A 536 6.65 12.85 4.82
C PRO A 536 6.12 11.62 4.07
N GLU A 537 5.58 10.65 4.82
CA GLU A 537 5.01 9.41 4.26
C GLU A 537 3.88 9.70 3.26
N ASP A 538 3.00 10.65 3.56
CA ASP A 538 1.85 10.98 2.71
C ASP A 538 2.20 11.83 1.47
N PHE A 539 3.48 12.07 1.18
CA PHE A 539 3.90 12.87 0.03
C PHE A 539 3.65 12.15 -1.30
N TYR A 540 3.79 10.82 -1.31
CA TYR A 540 3.57 9.96 -2.47
C TYR A 540 2.48 8.91 -2.23
N PRO A 541 1.80 8.40 -3.28
CA PRO A 541 0.67 7.48 -3.14
C PRO A 541 0.99 6.19 -2.37
N ASP A 542 2.24 5.73 -2.43
CA ASP A 542 2.69 4.48 -1.80
C ASP A 542 2.86 4.60 -0.27
N ARG A 543 2.78 5.81 0.30
CA ARG A 543 2.93 6.07 1.74
C ARG A 543 4.24 5.59 2.38
N VAL A 544 5.33 5.52 1.60
CA VAL A 544 6.65 5.13 2.09
C VAL A 544 7.51 6.39 2.30
N PRO A 545 8.10 6.62 3.48
CA PRO A 545 8.92 7.80 3.74
C PRO A 545 10.22 7.74 2.92
N ILE A 546 10.64 8.90 2.40
CA ILE A 546 11.88 9.04 1.63
C ILE A 546 12.88 9.86 2.44
N THR A 547 14.11 9.35 2.54
CA THR A 547 15.26 10.09 3.07
C THR A 547 16.21 10.42 1.91
N ILE A 548 16.36 11.71 1.61
CA ILE A 548 17.24 12.21 0.56
C ILE A 548 18.57 12.64 1.17
N ILE A 549 19.66 12.16 0.59
CA ILE A 549 21.04 12.46 0.99
C ILE A 549 21.69 13.30 -0.10
N ASP A 550 22.09 14.52 0.25
CA ASP A 550 22.91 15.38 -0.60
C ASP A 550 24.39 15.01 -0.44
N THR A 551 25.14 14.98 -1.54
CA THR A 551 26.56 14.60 -1.52
C THR A 551 27.46 15.71 -2.01
N SER A 552 28.63 15.83 -1.37
CA SER A 552 29.67 16.79 -1.74
C SER A 552 30.40 16.34 -3.00
N SER A 553 30.67 17.28 -3.91
CA SER A 553 31.52 17.05 -5.09
C SER A 553 33.00 17.36 -4.83
N ARG A 554 33.42 17.53 -3.57
CA ARG A 554 34.83 17.79 -3.21
C ARG A 554 35.62 16.49 -3.18
N VAL A 555 36.86 16.52 -3.68
CA VAL A 555 37.75 15.34 -3.74
C VAL A 555 38.06 14.77 -2.35
N GLU A 556 38.17 15.65 -1.36
CA GLU A 556 38.39 15.30 0.06
C GLU A 556 37.26 14.45 0.66
N ASP A 557 36.03 14.59 0.16
CA ASP A 557 34.85 13.87 0.64
C ASP A 557 34.60 12.55 -0.12
N SER A 558 35.52 12.12 -0.99
CA SER A 558 35.35 10.93 -1.85
C SER A 558 35.12 9.62 -1.08
N VAL A 559 35.78 9.45 0.07
CA VAL A 559 35.57 8.29 0.95
C VAL A 559 34.15 8.26 1.50
N LYS A 560 33.68 9.42 1.99
CA LYS A 560 32.32 9.59 2.51
C LYS A 560 31.26 9.38 1.43
N LEU A 561 31.48 9.92 0.23
CA LEU A 561 30.62 9.70 -0.93
C LEU A 561 30.46 8.20 -1.22
N GLY A 562 31.56 7.43 -1.21
CA GLY A 562 31.52 5.98 -1.42
C GLY A 562 30.71 5.24 -0.36
N GLU A 563 30.82 5.61 0.92
CA GLU A 563 30.00 5.04 2.00
C GLU A 563 28.51 5.37 1.84
N GLU A 564 28.18 6.60 1.49
CA GLU A 564 26.81 7.04 1.29
C GLU A 564 26.17 6.32 0.10
N LEU A 565 26.90 6.14 -1.01
CA LEU A 565 26.46 5.41 -2.21
C LEU A 565 26.24 3.91 -1.94
N ARG A 566 27.12 3.23 -1.19
CA ARG A 566 26.92 1.80 -0.82
C ARG A 566 25.68 1.57 0.04
N ARG A 567 25.22 2.59 0.77
CA ARG A 567 24.02 2.54 1.61
C ARG A 567 22.78 3.07 0.88
N ALA A 568 22.88 3.45 -0.39
CA ALA A 568 21.75 3.97 -1.15
C ALA A 568 20.73 2.85 -1.43
N ASP A 569 19.44 3.18 -1.49
CA ASP A 569 18.42 2.32 -2.09
C ASP A 569 18.18 2.70 -3.55
N ALA A 570 18.41 3.97 -3.92
CA ALA A 570 18.46 4.48 -5.29
C ALA A 570 19.46 5.63 -5.37
N VAL A 571 20.04 5.83 -6.56
CA VAL A 571 20.96 6.93 -6.84
C VAL A 571 20.34 7.88 -7.86
N VAL A 572 20.29 9.17 -7.54
CA VAL A 572 19.94 10.22 -8.48
C VAL A 572 21.24 10.85 -8.98
N LEU A 573 21.60 10.60 -10.24
CA LEU A 573 22.78 11.18 -10.88
C LEU A 573 22.40 12.44 -11.64
N THR A 574 22.95 13.57 -11.21
CA THR A 574 22.65 14.90 -11.76
C THR A 574 23.70 15.36 -12.78
N TYR A 575 23.24 15.97 -13.86
CA TYR A 575 24.05 16.73 -14.82
C TYR A 575 23.39 18.08 -15.12
N GLY A 576 24.15 19.07 -15.59
CA GLY A 576 23.60 20.38 -15.97
C GLY A 576 23.23 20.43 -17.44
N CYS A 577 21.99 20.81 -17.76
CA CYS A 577 21.54 21.04 -19.15
C CYS A 577 22.27 22.21 -19.82
N ASP A 578 22.84 23.13 -19.02
CA ASP A 578 23.73 24.22 -19.42
C ASP A 578 25.18 23.78 -19.66
N GLN A 579 25.56 22.55 -19.27
CA GLN A 579 26.94 22.08 -19.25
C GLN A 579 27.07 20.67 -19.85
N PRO A 580 27.22 20.55 -21.19
CA PRO A 580 27.32 19.27 -21.88
C PRO A 580 28.46 18.35 -21.35
N ALA A 581 29.57 18.93 -20.88
CA ALA A 581 30.68 18.16 -20.30
C ALA A 581 30.27 17.33 -19.07
N THR A 582 29.27 17.78 -18.30
CA THR A 582 28.77 17.02 -17.13
C THR A 582 27.95 15.80 -17.53
N LEU A 583 27.35 15.83 -18.72
CA LEU A 583 26.61 14.70 -19.30
C LEU A 583 27.56 13.59 -19.75
N GLU A 584 28.65 13.94 -20.42
CA GLU A 584 29.70 12.99 -20.82
C GLU A 584 30.38 12.33 -19.60
N ARG A 585 30.44 13.05 -18.47
CA ARG A 585 30.96 12.52 -17.21
C ARG A 585 30.07 11.48 -16.54
N LEU A 586 28.80 11.37 -16.92
CA LEU A 586 27.96 10.26 -16.45
C LEU A 586 28.52 8.92 -16.91
N SER A 587 28.78 8.77 -18.21
CA SER A 587 29.28 7.52 -18.82
C SER A 587 30.77 7.30 -18.61
N SER A 588 31.58 8.36 -18.58
CA SER A 588 33.05 8.24 -18.44
C SER A 588 33.54 8.11 -17.00
N PHE A 589 32.79 8.58 -16.00
CA PHE A 589 33.21 8.57 -14.60
C PHE A 589 32.15 8.00 -13.64
N TRP A 590 30.96 8.60 -13.54
CA TRP A 590 30.01 8.29 -12.47
C TRP A 590 29.48 6.85 -12.53
N LEU A 591 29.05 6.37 -13.69
CA LEU A 591 28.52 5.00 -13.83
C LEU A 591 29.61 3.93 -13.65
N PRO A 592 30.80 4.04 -14.26
CA PRO A 592 31.92 3.14 -13.95
C PRO A 592 32.31 3.13 -12.46
N GLU A 593 32.26 4.29 -11.78
CA GLU A 593 32.58 4.39 -10.36
C GLU A 593 31.55 3.68 -9.47
N LEU A 594 30.26 3.76 -9.80
CA LEU A 594 29.21 2.99 -9.11
C LEU A 594 29.47 1.47 -9.21
N ARG A 595 29.84 0.99 -10.39
CA ARG A 595 30.22 -0.42 -10.59
C ARG A 595 31.46 -0.81 -9.79
N ARG A 596 32.49 0.05 -9.76
CA ARG A 596 33.72 -0.16 -8.96
C ARG A 596 33.45 -0.24 -7.46
N LEU A 597 32.43 0.48 -6.98
CA LEU A 597 31.98 0.46 -5.58
C LEU A 597 31.01 -0.67 -5.26
N GLU A 598 30.68 -1.53 -6.23
CA GLU A 598 29.70 -2.63 -6.14
C GLU A 598 28.28 -2.15 -5.75
N VAL A 599 27.90 -0.96 -6.23
CA VAL A 599 26.59 -0.36 -5.96
C VAL A 599 25.57 -0.87 -6.98
N ASN A 600 24.78 -1.88 -6.59
CA ASN A 600 23.77 -2.53 -7.43
C ASN A 600 22.35 -2.01 -7.13
N VAL A 601 22.13 -0.70 -7.29
CA VAL A 601 20.83 -0.04 -7.02
C VAL A 601 20.36 0.77 -8.23
N PRO A 602 19.05 1.00 -8.40
CA PRO A 602 18.53 1.75 -9.54
C PRO A 602 19.06 3.18 -9.58
N VAL A 603 19.41 3.62 -10.79
CA VAL A 603 19.96 4.95 -11.08
C VAL A 603 18.93 5.76 -11.87
N ILE A 604 18.68 6.99 -11.44
CA ILE A 604 17.85 7.97 -12.14
C ILE A 604 18.76 9.08 -12.65
N ALA A 605 18.88 9.22 -13.97
CA ALA A 605 19.66 10.29 -14.58
C ALA A 605 18.82 11.57 -14.64
N VAL A 606 19.36 12.69 -14.14
CA VAL A 606 18.61 13.94 -14.00
C VAL A 606 19.35 15.11 -14.61
N GLY A 607 18.77 15.69 -15.67
CA GLY A 607 19.23 16.93 -16.28
C GLY A 607 18.65 18.13 -15.55
N CYS A 608 19.45 18.82 -14.76
CA CYS A 608 19.05 20.01 -14.01
C CYS A 608 19.22 21.29 -14.84
N LYS A 609 18.57 22.38 -14.42
CA LYS A 609 18.65 23.72 -15.05
C LYS A 609 18.14 23.74 -16.50
N LEU A 610 17.06 23.01 -16.78
CA LEU A 610 16.41 23.01 -18.10
C LEU A 610 16.06 24.43 -18.60
N ASP A 611 15.85 25.38 -17.69
CA ASP A 611 15.57 26.78 -17.97
C ASP A 611 16.75 27.57 -18.59
N LEU A 612 17.98 27.07 -18.47
CA LEU A 612 19.20 27.70 -19.01
C LEU A 612 19.67 27.06 -20.32
N ARG A 613 18.91 26.11 -20.88
CA ARG A 613 19.25 25.45 -22.15
C ARG A 613 19.08 26.43 -23.31
N ASP A 614 20.09 26.50 -24.18
CA ASP A 614 20.12 27.38 -25.34
C ASP A 614 19.13 26.90 -26.42
N GLU A 615 18.20 27.76 -26.86
CA GLU A 615 17.13 27.39 -27.83
C GLU A 615 17.69 26.97 -29.20
N LEU A 616 18.92 27.38 -29.52
CA LEU A 616 19.63 27.06 -30.76
C LEU A 616 20.25 25.65 -30.75
N GLN A 617 20.37 25.00 -29.58
CA GLN A 617 20.95 23.66 -29.40
C GLN A 617 19.89 22.65 -28.94
N GLN A 618 18.75 22.58 -29.63
CA GLN A 618 17.70 21.59 -29.38
C GLN A 618 18.16 20.18 -29.81
N ILE A 619 19.00 19.55 -28.98
CA ILE A 619 19.31 18.12 -29.11
C ILE A 619 18.21 17.35 -28.38
N SER A 620 17.58 16.39 -29.06
CA SER A 620 16.58 15.51 -28.43
C SER A 620 17.25 14.68 -27.33
N LEU A 621 16.73 14.77 -26.10
CA LEU A 621 17.17 13.98 -24.93
C LEU A 621 17.28 12.49 -25.26
N GLU A 622 16.31 11.97 -26.02
CA GLU A 622 16.25 10.56 -26.44
C GLU A 622 17.45 10.15 -27.29
N SER A 623 17.92 11.03 -28.18
CA SER A 623 19.08 10.76 -29.04
C SER A 623 20.39 10.62 -28.28
N VAL A 624 20.52 11.26 -27.11
CA VAL A 624 21.77 11.26 -26.33
C VAL A 624 21.73 10.21 -25.22
N MET A 625 20.58 10.00 -24.60
CA MET A 625 20.44 9.05 -23.48
C MET A 625 20.24 7.61 -23.93
N ALA A 626 19.60 7.35 -25.07
CA ALA A 626 19.35 5.98 -25.52
C ALA A 626 20.64 5.12 -25.64
N PRO A 627 21.76 5.61 -26.21
CA PRO A 627 23.01 4.85 -26.25
C PRO A 627 23.61 4.59 -24.86
N ILE A 628 23.49 5.56 -23.94
CA ILE A 628 24.04 5.44 -22.58
C ILE A 628 23.23 4.41 -21.78
N MET A 629 21.90 4.44 -21.86
CA MET A 629 21.03 3.48 -21.18
C MET A 629 21.21 2.05 -21.72
N GLN A 630 21.59 1.88 -23.00
CA GLN A 630 21.93 0.56 -23.55
C GLN A 630 23.21 -0.02 -22.94
N ILE A 631 24.21 0.83 -22.65
CA ILE A 631 25.50 0.42 -22.05
C ILE A 631 25.37 0.26 -20.53
N PHE A 632 24.58 1.13 -19.90
CA PHE A 632 24.40 1.23 -18.45
C PHE A 632 22.95 0.95 -18.08
N ARG A 633 22.63 -0.35 -17.93
CA ARG A 633 21.29 -0.84 -17.60
C ARG A 633 20.83 -0.51 -16.18
N GLU A 634 21.75 -0.11 -15.31
CA GLU A 634 21.42 0.43 -14.00
C GLU A 634 20.60 1.74 -14.07
N ILE A 635 20.61 2.44 -15.22
CA ILE A 635 19.77 3.63 -15.44
C ILE A 635 18.35 3.21 -15.80
N GLU A 636 17.41 3.41 -14.88
CA GLU A 636 16.00 3.08 -15.08
C GLU A 636 15.28 4.13 -15.93
N THR A 637 15.55 5.41 -15.69
CA THR A 637 14.93 6.51 -16.44
C THR A 637 15.78 7.77 -16.42
N CYS A 638 15.53 8.65 -17.39
CA CYS A 638 16.14 9.98 -17.48
C CYS A 638 15.07 11.08 -17.45
N ILE A 639 15.27 12.09 -16.62
CA ILE A 639 14.32 13.19 -16.41
C ILE A 639 15.07 14.52 -16.52
N GLU A 640 14.55 15.45 -17.31
CA GLU A 640 15.03 16.84 -17.30
C GLU A 640 14.11 17.70 -16.42
N CYS A 641 14.69 18.54 -15.57
CA CYS A 641 13.97 19.33 -14.59
C CYS A 641 14.54 20.75 -14.47
N SER A 642 13.71 21.68 -13.98
CA SER A 642 14.13 23.03 -13.62
C SER A 642 13.68 23.34 -12.21
N ALA A 643 14.64 23.45 -11.29
CA ALA A 643 14.38 23.84 -9.91
C ALA A 643 13.88 25.29 -9.81
N TYR A 644 14.29 26.17 -10.74
CA TYR A 644 13.88 27.57 -10.80
C TYR A 644 12.43 27.71 -11.27
N LYS A 645 12.06 27.04 -12.37
CA LYS A 645 10.69 27.06 -12.92
C LYS A 645 9.74 26.06 -12.26
N GLN A 646 10.22 25.25 -11.30
CA GLN A 646 9.47 24.16 -10.64
C GLN A 646 8.91 23.14 -11.65
N ILE A 647 9.71 22.76 -12.63
CA ILE A 647 9.35 21.79 -13.69
C ILE A 647 9.92 20.42 -13.33
N GLN A 648 9.06 19.40 -13.28
CA GLN A 648 9.40 17.98 -13.13
C GLN A 648 10.23 17.60 -11.89
N ILE A 649 10.26 18.46 -10.86
CA ILE A 649 11.05 18.23 -9.64
C ILE A 649 10.49 17.06 -8.83
N PRO A 650 9.18 17.00 -8.53
CA PRO A 650 8.68 15.92 -7.69
C PRO A 650 8.68 14.55 -8.39
N GLU A 651 8.64 14.53 -9.73
CA GLU A 651 8.75 13.35 -10.58
C GLU A 651 10.09 12.64 -10.40
N VAL A 652 11.19 13.37 -10.21
CA VAL A 652 12.53 12.78 -9.99
C VAL A 652 12.50 11.81 -8.80
N PHE A 653 12.00 12.28 -7.66
CA PHE A 653 11.96 11.48 -6.44
C PHE A 653 10.81 10.45 -6.46
N TYR A 654 9.73 10.73 -7.19
CA TYR A 654 8.67 9.75 -7.47
C TYR A 654 9.22 8.53 -8.22
N TYR A 655 9.89 8.73 -9.35
CA TYR A 655 10.44 7.64 -10.15
C TYR A 655 11.58 6.92 -9.42
N ALA A 656 12.40 7.64 -8.65
CA ALA A 656 13.40 7.03 -7.79
C ALA A 656 12.76 6.11 -6.73
N GLN A 657 11.69 6.55 -6.06
CA GLN A 657 10.95 5.71 -5.12
C GLN A 657 10.34 4.50 -5.83
N LYS A 658 9.71 4.70 -6.99
CA LYS A 658 9.07 3.62 -7.75
C LYS A 658 10.07 2.57 -8.23
N ALA A 659 11.27 2.96 -8.66
CA ALA A 659 12.31 2.00 -9.05
C ALA A 659 12.75 1.09 -7.88
N VAL A 660 12.72 1.59 -6.65
CA VAL A 660 13.01 0.80 -5.44
C VAL A 660 11.83 -0.08 -5.05
N LEU A 661 10.62 0.47 -5.11
CA LEU A 661 9.41 -0.23 -4.72
C LEU A 661 8.95 -1.23 -5.78
N HIS A 662 9.33 -1.10 -7.04
CA HIS A 662 8.87 -1.95 -8.14
C HIS A 662 10.03 -2.24 -9.08
N PRO A 663 11.04 -3.01 -8.63
CA PRO A 663 12.26 -3.22 -9.41
C PRO A 663 11.96 -3.97 -10.71
N THR A 664 12.54 -3.50 -11.82
CA THR A 664 12.41 -4.15 -13.14
C THR A 664 13.23 -5.43 -13.20
N GLY A 665 14.42 -5.41 -12.58
CA GLY A 665 15.43 -6.46 -12.65
C GLY A 665 14.94 -7.88 -12.35
N PRO A 666 14.13 -8.15 -11.32
CA PRO A 666 13.61 -9.49 -11.04
C PRO A 666 12.58 -9.98 -12.06
N LEU A 667 11.84 -9.07 -12.71
CA LEU A 667 10.69 -9.42 -13.56
C LEU A 667 11.07 -9.72 -15.01
N PHE A 668 11.96 -8.90 -15.57
CA PHE A 668 12.13 -8.81 -17.02
C PHE A 668 13.60 -8.71 -17.41
N ASP A 669 13.96 -9.42 -18.46
CA ASP A 669 15.26 -9.29 -19.09
C ASP A 669 15.13 -8.33 -20.28
N GLN A 670 15.81 -7.19 -20.16
CA GLN A 670 15.78 -6.13 -21.15
C GLN A 670 16.53 -6.52 -22.45
N GLU A 671 17.43 -7.50 -22.40
CA GLU A 671 18.19 -7.94 -23.58
C GLU A 671 17.37 -8.84 -24.49
N SER A 672 16.77 -9.88 -23.92
CA SER A 672 15.90 -10.80 -24.66
C SER A 672 14.50 -10.24 -24.87
N GLN A 673 14.13 -9.14 -24.19
CA GLN A 673 12.75 -8.63 -24.14
C GLN A 673 11.76 -9.71 -23.67
N THR A 674 12.16 -10.50 -22.67
CA THR A 674 11.34 -11.58 -22.12
C THR A 674 11.23 -11.52 -20.60
N LEU A 675 10.16 -12.08 -20.06
CA LEU A 675 10.04 -12.31 -18.63
C LEU A 675 11.15 -13.25 -18.15
N LYS A 676 11.73 -12.96 -16.97
CA LYS A 676 12.72 -13.84 -16.36
C LYS A 676 12.07 -15.16 -15.89
N PRO A 677 12.80 -16.28 -15.88
CA PRO A 677 12.26 -17.58 -15.49
C PRO A 677 11.52 -17.57 -14.14
N ARG A 678 12.10 -16.94 -13.10
CA ARG A 678 11.47 -16.81 -11.78
C ARG A 678 10.12 -16.10 -11.83
N CYS A 679 10.02 -15.01 -12.60
CA CYS A 679 8.78 -14.27 -12.78
C CYS A 679 7.72 -15.11 -13.51
N VAL A 680 8.13 -15.83 -14.56
CA VAL A 680 7.25 -16.76 -15.29
C VAL A 680 6.69 -17.84 -14.37
N ARG A 681 7.53 -18.47 -13.55
CA ARG A 681 7.11 -19.51 -12.61
C ARG A 681 6.14 -18.98 -11.55
N ALA A 682 6.40 -17.78 -11.02
CA ALA A 682 5.51 -17.13 -10.06
C ALA A 682 4.15 -16.78 -10.66
N LEU A 683 4.12 -16.21 -11.87
CA LEU A 683 2.89 -15.91 -12.59
C LEU A 683 2.13 -17.18 -12.99
N LYS A 684 2.85 -18.25 -13.38
CA LYS A 684 2.26 -19.58 -13.64
C LYS A 684 1.56 -20.13 -12.40
N ARG A 685 2.18 -20.03 -11.22
CA ARG A 685 1.52 -20.40 -9.96
C ARG A 685 0.26 -19.59 -9.72
N ILE A 686 0.33 -18.27 -9.92
CA ILE A 686 -0.83 -17.39 -9.73
C ILE A 686 -1.97 -17.78 -10.67
N PHE A 687 -1.66 -18.06 -11.93
CA PHE A 687 -2.62 -18.56 -12.90
C PHE A 687 -3.30 -19.84 -12.42
N ILE A 688 -2.53 -20.85 -11.98
CA ILE A 688 -3.06 -22.13 -11.47
C ILE A 688 -3.93 -21.94 -10.22
N ILE A 689 -3.62 -20.97 -9.35
CA ILE A 689 -4.45 -20.67 -8.17
C ILE A 689 -5.78 -19.99 -8.58
N CYS A 690 -5.76 -19.26 -9.69
CA CYS A 690 -6.93 -18.56 -10.20
C CYS A 690 -7.83 -19.43 -11.09
N ASP A 691 -7.25 -20.42 -11.76
CA ASP A 691 -7.94 -21.46 -12.53
C ASP A 691 -8.58 -22.48 -11.55
N ARG A 692 -9.84 -22.25 -11.18
CA ARG A 692 -10.52 -23.00 -10.13
C ARG A 692 -11.04 -24.33 -10.63
N ASP A 693 -11.48 -24.38 -11.88
CA ASP A 693 -11.96 -25.61 -12.51
C ASP A 693 -10.83 -26.43 -13.16
N LYS A 694 -9.59 -25.90 -13.18
CA LYS A 694 -8.36 -26.53 -13.67
C LYS A 694 -8.48 -26.92 -15.13
N ASP A 695 -9.16 -26.09 -15.91
CA ASP A 695 -9.43 -26.35 -17.31
C ASP A 695 -8.32 -25.85 -18.26
N GLY A 696 -7.31 -25.17 -17.69
CA GLY A 696 -6.16 -24.60 -18.40
C GLY A 696 -6.39 -23.19 -18.95
N ALA A 697 -7.51 -22.54 -18.63
CA ALA A 697 -7.87 -21.20 -19.06
C ALA A 697 -8.59 -20.42 -17.95
N LEU A 698 -8.43 -19.10 -17.93
CA LEU A 698 -9.22 -18.24 -17.04
C LEU A 698 -10.49 -17.80 -17.76
N SER A 699 -11.62 -18.32 -17.30
CA SER A 699 -12.96 -17.89 -17.73
C SER A 699 -13.22 -16.41 -17.42
N ASP A 700 -14.28 -15.84 -17.99
CA ASP A 700 -14.65 -14.44 -17.70
C ASP A 700 -14.92 -14.21 -16.21
N ALA A 701 -15.48 -15.21 -15.53
CA ALA A 701 -15.78 -15.16 -14.10
C ALA A 701 -14.50 -15.17 -13.26
N GLU A 702 -13.57 -16.08 -13.55
CA GLU A 702 -12.29 -16.20 -12.82
C GLU A 702 -11.39 -15.01 -13.09
N LEU A 703 -11.36 -14.50 -14.31
CA LEU A 703 -10.60 -13.29 -14.66
C LEU A 703 -11.13 -12.06 -13.90
N ASN A 704 -12.45 -11.95 -13.75
CA ASN A 704 -13.06 -10.87 -12.99
C ASN A 704 -12.80 -11.01 -11.48
N GLU A 705 -12.83 -12.23 -10.95
CA GLU A 705 -12.50 -12.48 -9.55
C GLU A 705 -11.01 -12.24 -9.25
N PHE A 706 -10.12 -12.66 -10.15
CA PHE A 706 -8.70 -12.32 -10.11
C PHE A 706 -8.50 -10.80 -10.06
N GLN A 707 -9.19 -10.06 -10.92
CA GLN A 707 -9.13 -8.60 -10.92
C GLN A 707 -9.61 -8.03 -9.58
N LEU A 708 -10.76 -8.50 -9.08
CA LEU A 708 -11.34 -8.00 -7.84
C LEU A 708 -10.43 -8.30 -6.65
N LYS A 709 -9.77 -9.46 -6.63
CA LYS A 709 -8.79 -9.83 -5.61
C LYS A 709 -7.56 -8.92 -5.64
N CYS A 710 -7.00 -8.66 -6.81
CA CYS A 710 -5.75 -7.90 -6.96
C CYS A 710 -5.95 -6.39 -6.84
N PHE A 711 -7.01 -5.86 -7.44
CA PHE A 711 -7.20 -4.42 -7.66
C PHE A 711 -8.45 -3.85 -7.01
N ASN A 712 -9.23 -4.67 -6.27
CA ASN A 712 -10.47 -4.27 -5.59
C ASN A 712 -11.52 -3.61 -6.52
N ALA A 713 -11.49 -3.93 -7.82
CA ALA A 713 -12.40 -3.40 -8.83
C ALA A 713 -12.72 -4.48 -9.87
N PRO A 714 -14.00 -4.74 -10.19
CA PRO A 714 -14.36 -5.69 -11.25
C PRO A 714 -14.17 -5.08 -12.64
N LEU A 715 -13.93 -5.93 -13.64
CA LEU A 715 -13.95 -5.58 -15.06
C LEU A 715 -15.38 -5.66 -15.63
N GLN A 716 -15.73 -4.72 -16.49
CA GLN A 716 -16.96 -4.81 -17.29
C GLN A 716 -16.78 -5.85 -18.42
N GLN A 717 -17.87 -6.48 -18.86
CA GLN A 717 -17.81 -7.49 -19.92
C GLN A 717 -17.16 -6.98 -21.22
N SER A 718 -17.40 -5.72 -21.58
CA SER A 718 -16.80 -5.09 -22.75
C SER A 718 -15.28 -4.90 -22.62
N GLU A 719 -14.78 -4.75 -21.39
CA GLU A 719 -13.35 -4.60 -21.10
C GLU A 719 -12.63 -5.95 -21.17
N ILE A 720 -13.25 -7.02 -20.64
CA ILE A 720 -12.74 -8.39 -20.73
C ILE A 720 -12.58 -8.82 -22.21
N VAL A 721 -13.61 -8.59 -23.02
CA VAL A 721 -13.55 -8.82 -24.47
C VAL A 721 -12.46 -7.97 -25.13
N GLY A 722 -12.22 -6.75 -24.62
CA GLY A 722 -11.10 -5.90 -25.01
C GLY A 722 -9.73 -6.53 -24.76
N VAL A 723 -9.48 -7.05 -23.55
CA VAL A 723 -8.23 -7.76 -23.21
C VAL A 723 -8.03 -8.91 -24.18
N LYS A 724 -9.03 -9.78 -24.27
CA LYS A 724 -8.94 -11.04 -25.00
C LYS A 724 -8.63 -10.77 -26.46
N ARG A 725 -9.27 -9.77 -27.07
CA ARG A 725 -8.96 -9.35 -28.44
C ARG A 725 -7.52 -8.88 -28.62
N VAL A 726 -6.97 -8.10 -27.70
CA VAL A 726 -5.59 -7.59 -27.81
C VAL A 726 -4.57 -8.72 -27.68
N VAL A 727 -4.85 -9.68 -26.80
CA VAL A 727 -4.05 -10.90 -26.70
C VAL A 727 -4.19 -11.70 -27.99
N GLN A 728 -5.40 -11.97 -28.45
CA GLN A 728 -5.69 -12.75 -29.66
C GLN A 728 -5.06 -12.16 -30.93
N GLU A 729 -5.04 -10.83 -31.06
CA GLU A 729 -4.45 -10.12 -32.21
C GLU A 729 -2.93 -10.31 -32.30
N LYS A 730 -2.24 -10.42 -31.16
CA LYS A 730 -0.79 -10.58 -31.11
C LYS A 730 -0.32 -12.02 -30.88
N LEU A 731 -1.15 -12.82 -30.23
CA LEU A 731 -0.88 -14.20 -29.82
C LEU A 731 -2.19 -15.01 -29.91
N PRO A 732 -2.49 -15.62 -31.07
CA PRO A 732 -3.74 -16.35 -31.30
C PRO A 732 -3.99 -17.52 -30.34
N GLU A 733 -2.94 -18.15 -29.83
CA GLU A 733 -2.99 -19.22 -28.81
C GLU A 733 -3.17 -18.69 -27.38
N GLY A 734 -3.13 -17.36 -27.20
CA GLY A 734 -3.30 -16.70 -25.91
C GLY A 734 -4.74 -16.68 -25.39
N VAL A 735 -5.74 -16.91 -26.26
CA VAL A 735 -7.14 -17.06 -25.88
C VAL A 735 -7.74 -18.27 -26.60
N ASN A 736 -8.48 -19.11 -25.88
CA ASN A 736 -9.22 -20.24 -26.44
C ASN A 736 -10.74 -20.08 -26.17
N GLU A 737 -11.54 -21.10 -26.51
CA GLU A 737 -12.99 -21.08 -26.30
C GLU A 737 -13.40 -20.95 -24.82
N ARG A 738 -12.53 -21.38 -23.91
CA ARG A 738 -12.77 -21.38 -22.45
C ARG A 738 -12.38 -20.05 -21.82
N GLY A 739 -11.30 -19.41 -22.30
CA GLY A 739 -10.88 -18.12 -21.80
C GLY A 739 -9.43 -17.74 -22.11
N LEU A 740 -8.83 -16.96 -21.21
CA LEU A 740 -7.43 -16.52 -21.33
C LEU A 740 -6.49 -17.67 -20.91
N THR A 741 -5.62 -18.12 -21.80
CA THR A 741 -4.69 -19.23 -21.52
C THR A 741 -3.50 -18.75 -20.69
N LEU A 742 -2.73 -19.69 -20.12
CA LEU A 742 -1.48 -19.36 -19.41
C LEU A 742 -0.53 -18.52 -20.27
N THR A 743 -0.36 -18.89 -21.56
CA THR A 743 0.49 -18.17 -22.49
C THR A 743 -0.01 -16.74 -22.72
N GLY A 744 -1.34 -16.57 -22.85
CA GLY A 744 -1.97 -15.25 -22.94
C GLY A 744 -1.81 -14.41 -21.68
N PHE A 745 -1.91 -15.03 -20.51
CA PHE A 745 -1.70 -14.39 -19.21
C PHE A 745 -0.27 -13.88 -19.03
N LEU A 746 0.73 -14.72 -19.35
CA LEU A 746 2.15 -14.33 -19.32
C LEU A 746 2.44 -13.21 -20.33
N PHE A 747 1.89 -13.32 -21.54
CA PHE A 747 2.02 -12.28 -22.58
C PHE A 747 1.45 -10.93 -22.11
N LEU A 748 0.30 -10.94 -21.43
CA LEU A 748 -0.31 -9.72 -20.90
C LEU A 748 0.61 -9.02 -19.87
N HIS A 749 1.24 -9.80 -18.98
CA HIS A 749 2.18 -9.26 -18.00
C HIS A 749 3.49 -8.75 -18.63
N ALA A 750 4.00 -9.44 -19.66
CA ALA A 750 5.13 -8.95 -20.46
C ALA A 750 4.78 -7.60 -21.12
N LEU A 751 3.59 -7.49 -21.70
CA LEU A 751 3.09 -6.26 -22.32
C LEU A 751 2.98 -5.10 -21.31
N PHE A 752 2.57 -5.38 -20.07
CA PHE A 752 2.52 -4.35 -19.03
C PHE A 752 3.92 -3.81 -18.69
N ILE A 753 4.92 -4.69 -18.59
CA ILE A 753 6.29 -4.32 -18.29
C ILE A 753 6.91 -3.53 -19.45
N GLU A 754 6.74 -3.97 -20.69
CA GLU A 754 7.21 -3.25 -21.89
C GLU A 754 6.62 -1.83 -22.00
N LYS A 755 5.42 -1.61 -21.46
CA LYS A 755 4.75 -0.30 -21.44
C LYS A 755 5.10 0.55 -20.20
N GLY A 756 6.06 0.12 -19.39
CA GLY A 756 6.50 0.82 -18.18
C GLY A 756 5.50 0.78 -17.03
N ARG A 757 4.61 -0.22 -17.00
CA ARG A 757 3.55 -0.41 -16.00
C ARG A 757 3.89 -1.56 -15.04
N LEU A 758 5.08 -1.51 -14.47
CA LEU A 758 5.63 -2.53 -13.56
C LEU A 758 4.76 -2.72 -12.31
N GLU A 759 4.09 -1.66 -11.86
CA GLU A 759 3.22 -1.63 -10.69
C GLU A 759 2.10 -2.67 -10.77
N THR A 760 1.56 -2.92 -11.96
CA THR A 760 0.46 -3.86 -12.17
C THR A 760 0.91 -5.28 -11.87
N THR A 761 2.05 -5.70 -12.42
CA THR A 761 2.62 -7.04 -12.19
C THR A 761 3.06 -7.21 -10.73
N TRP A 762 3.70 -6.20 -10.15
CA TRP A 762 4.10 -6.24 -8.74
C TRP A 762 2.91 -6.27 -7.77
N THR A 763 1.81 -5.59 -8.09
CA THR A 763 0.57 -5.64 -7.28
C THR A 763 0.01 -7.05 -7.25
N VAL A 764 -0.04 -7.71 -8.41
CA VAL A 764 -0.46 -9.12 -8.52
C VAL A 764 0.47 -10.02 -7.70
N LEU A 765 1.79 -9.94 -7.92
CA LEU A 765 2.77 -10.74 -7.17
C LEU A 765 2.61 -10.58 -5.65
N ARG A 766 2.55 -9.35 -5.15
CA ARG A 766 2.37 -9.07 -3.71
C ARG A 766 1.05 -9.54 -3.15
N LYS A 767 -0.05 -9.46 -3.92
CA LYS A 767 -1.35 -9.98 -3.48
C LYS A 767 -1.33 -11.48 -3.25
N PHE A 768 -0.48 -12.20 -3.98
CA PHE A 768 -0.25 -13.63 -3.82
C PHE A 768 0.96 -13.95 -2.92
N GLY A 769 1.47 -12.95 -2.20
CA GLY A 769 2.45 -13.09 -1.14
C GLY A 769 3.89 -13.13 -1.60
N TYR A 770 4.21 -12.70 -2.81
CA TYR A 770 5.60 -12.59 -3.26
C TYR A 770 6.26 -11.29 -2.82
N ASP A 771 7.53 -11.37 -2.44
CA ASP A 771 8.42 -10.24 -2.16
C ASP A 771 9.16 -9.73 -3.41
N ASN A 772 10.08 -8.78 -3.23
CA ASN A 772 10.86 -8.19 -4.34
C ASN A 772 11.85 -9.18 -4.99
N ASP A 773 12.18 -10.30 -4.33
CA ASP A 773 13.04 -11.35 -4.87
C ASP A 773 12.22 -12.49 -5.52
N ILE A 774 10.89 -12.32 -5.59
CA ILE A 774 9.92 -13.29 -6.12
C ILE A 774 9.95 -14.58 -5.27
N LYS A 775 10.09 -14.44 -3.95
CA LYS A 775 9.93 -15.52 -2.96
C LYS A 775 8.66 -15.29 -2.15
N LEU A 776 8.09 -16.37 -1.62
CA LEU A 776 6.90 -16.24 -0.78
C LEU A 776 7.27 -15.63 0.57
N SER A 777 6.48 -14.67 1.04
CA SER A 777 6.66 -14.05 2.35
C SER A 777 6.60 -15.10 3.46
N GLU A 778 7.47 -14.95 4.46
CA GLU A 778 7.52 -15.81 5.65
C GLU A 778 6.16 -15.85 6.39
N ASP A 779 5.32 -14.82 6.26
CA ASP A 779 3.98 -14.81 6.87
C ASP A 779 3.04 -15.90 6.33
N LEU A 780 3.29 -16.39 5.11
CA LEU A 780 2.55 -17.50 4.52
C LEU A 780 3.09 -18.87 4.95
N ILE A 781 4.28 -18.90 5.56
CA ILE A 781 4.99 -20.12 5.95
C ILE A 781 4.95 -20.20 7.49
N PRO A 782 4.12 -21.06 8.10
CA PRO A 782 3.91 -21.08 9.54
C PRO A 782 5.09 -21.65 10.35
N TYR A 783 6.34 -21.57 9.86
CA TYR A 783 7.53 -22.15 10.48
C TYR A 783 7.73 -21.68 11.93
N SER A 784 7.48 -20.40 12.22
CA SER A 784 7.59 -19.82 13.57
C SER A 784 6.65 -20.47 14.61
N SER A 785 5.62 -21.18 14.15
CA SER A 785 4.68 -21.91 15.00
C SER A 785 5.26 -23.24 15.51
N PHE A 786 6.30 -23.77 14.86
CA PHE A 786 6.89 -25.06 15.19
C PHE A 786 8.19 -24.93 16.01
N LYS A 787 8.04 -24.52 17.27
CA LYS A 787 9.16 -24.49 18.22
C LYS A 787 9.56 -25.90 18.62
N HIS A 788 10.84 -26.24 18.48
CA HIS A 788 11.40 -27.54 18.86
C HIS A 788 12.76 -27.36 19.54
N SER A 789 13.18 -28.33 20.35
CA SER A 789 14.53 -28.35 20.94
C SER A 789 15.58 -28.82 19.94
N PRO A 790 16.88 -28.49 20.14
CA PRO A 790 17.94 -28.86 19.20
C PRO A 790 18.06 -30.37 18.92
N ASP A 791 17.59 -31.23 19.84
CA ASP A 791 17.59 -32.68 19.69
C ASP A 791 16.31 -33.26 19.08
N GLN A 792 15.34 -32.43 18.70
CA GLN A 792 14.13 -32.85 17.98
C GLN A 792 14.32 -32.63 16.48
N SER A 793 13.66 -33.44 15.67
CA SER A 793 13.65 -33.34 14.21
C SER A 793 12.23 -33.11 13.70
N MET A 794 12.11 -32.54 12.52
CA MET A 794 10.85 -32.40 11.80
C MET A 794 10.75 -33.48 10.72
N GLU A 795 9.61 -34.14 10.67
CA GLU A 795 9.34 -35.19 9.69
C GLU A 795 7.97 -34.95 9.03
N LEU A 796 7.87 -35.26 7.73
CA LEU A 796 6.61 -35.21 7.00
C LEU A 796 5.62 -36.23 7.58
N THR A 797 4.34 -35.83 7.64
CA THR A 797 3.26 -36.74 8.04
C THR A 797 2.89 -37.69 6.90
N ASN A 798 2.17 -38.78 7.23
CA ASN A 798 1.69 -39.72 6.21
C ASN A 798 0.79 -39.02 5.17
N GLU A 799 -0.03 -38.05 5.59
CA GLU A 799 -0.89 -37.27 4.69
C GLU A 799 -0.08 -36.45 3.68
N ALA A 800 1.00 -35.80 4.13
CA ALA A 800 1.90 -35.07 3.24
C ALA A 800 2.66 -36.02 2.30
N ILE A 801 3.09 -37.19 2.80
CA ILE A 801 3.76 -38.21 1.99
C ILE A 801 2.83 -38.75 0.91
N ASP A 802 1.57 -39.02 1.23
CA ASP A 802 0.59 -39.53 0.25
C ASP A 802 0.24 -38.48 -0.80
N PHE A 803 0.17 -37.20 -0.42
CA PHE A 803 0.10 -36.10 -1.38
C PHE A 803 1.29 -36.08 -2.34
N LEU A 804 2.52 -36.22 -1.81
CA LEU A 804 3.73 -36.23 -2.62
C LEU A 804 3.80 -37.45 -3.57
N LYS A 805 3.31 -38.62 -3.15
CA LYS A 805 3.17 -39.78 -4.04
C LYS A 805 2.21 -39.48 -5.19
N GLY A 806 1.06 -38.85 -4.90
CA GLY A 806 0.12 -38.44 -5.94
C GLY A 806 0.72 -37.44 -6.94
N ILE A 807 1.59 -36.52 -6.48
CA ILE A 807 2.34 -35.62 -7.35
C ILE A 807 3.36 -36.40 -8.20
N PHE A 808 4.08 -37.35 -7.62
CA PHE A 808 5.02 -38.20 -8.36
C PHE A 808 4.30 -38.93 -9.51
N GLU A 809 3.21 -39.63 -9.20
CA GLU A 809 2.42 -40.39 -10.18
C GLU A 809 1.78 -39.50 -11.27
N LEU A 810 1.45 -38.24 -10.95
CA LEU A 810 0.87 -37.30 -11.91
C LEU A 810 1.88 -36.83 -12.97
N PHE A 811 3.16 -36.73 -12.61
CA PHE A 811 4.21 -36.19 -13.48
C PHE A 811 5.11 -37.26 -14.11
N ASP A 812 5.08 -38.50 -13.60
CA ASP A 812 5.66 -39.70 -14.23
C ASP A 812 4.86 -40.06 -15.50
N SER A 813 5.18 -39.35 -16.60
CA SER A 813 4.35 -39.36 -17.80
C SER A 813 4.53 -40.63 -18.64
N ASP A 814 5.68 -41.29 -18.52
CA ASP A 814 5.97 -42.55 -19.17
C ASP A 814 5.70 -43.78 -18.28
N GLY A 815 5.39 -43.57 -16.99
CA GLY A 815 4.99 -44.61 -16.05
C GLY A 815 6.12 -45.60 -15.75
N ASP A 816 7.37 -45.15 -15.87
CA ASP A 816 8.55 -46.00 -15.67
C ASP A 816 8.95 -46.10 -14.18
N GLY A 817 8.25 -45.37 -13.30
CA GLY A 817 8.50 -45.33 -11.87
C GLY A 817 9.70 -44.46 -11.48
N ALA A 818 10.16 -43.58 -12.38
CA ALA A 818 11.30 -42.70 -12.17
C ALA A 818 11.18 -41.34 -12.89
N LEU A 819 11.21 -40.25 -12.13
CA LEU A 819 11.13 -38.91 -12.68
C LEU A 819 12.41 -38.48 -13.37
N ARG A 820 12.33 -38.14 -14.65
CA ARG A 820 13.42 -37.56 -15.44
C ARG A 820 13.70 -36.13 -15.00
N PRO A 821 14.90 -35.58 -15.27
CA PRO A 821 15.21 -34.19 -14.91
C PRO A 821 14.20 -33.15 -15.43
N GLN A 822 13.61 -33.38 -16.60
CA GLN A 822 12.58 -32.50 -17.15
C GLN A 822 11.27 -32.58 -16.35
N GLU A 823 10.85 -33.77 -15.93
CA GLU A 823 9.64 -33.97 -15.13
C GLU A 823 9.79 -33.38 -13.72
N ILE A 824 11.00 -33.46 -13.14
CA ILE A 824 11.33 -32.77 -11.89
C ILE A 824 11.21 -31.25 -12.06
N ASP A 825 11.70 -30.70 -13.18
CA ASP A 825 11.55 -29.27 -13.46
C ASP A 825 10.07 -28.87 -13.63
N ASP A 826 9.27 -29.75 -14.23
CA ASP A 826 7.83 -29.55 -14.40
C ASP A 826 7.07 -29.58 -13.06
N ILE A 827 7.43 -30.48 -12.14
CA ILE A 827 6.89 -30.52 -10.76
C ILE A 827 7.15 -29.19 -10.06
N PHE A 828 8.38 -28.67 -10.12
CA PHE A 828 8.76 -27.40 -9.48
C PHE A 828 8.56 -26.17 -10.38
N SER A 829 7.75 -26.29 -11.44
CA SER A 829 7.52 -25.19 -12.38
C SER A 829 6.75 -24.01 -11.79
N THR A 830 6.15 -24.17 -10.61
CA THR A 830 5.50 -23.12 -9.81
C THR A 830 6.39 -22.57 -8.70
N ALA A 831 7.53 -23.21 -8.41
CA ALA A 831 8.54 -22.75 -7.47
C ALA A 831 9.56 -21.82 -8.17
N PRO A 832 10.17 -20.84 -7.48
CA PRO A 832 11.14 -19.93 -8.08
C PRO A 832 12.32 -20.66 -8.73
N GLU A 833 12.76 -21.75 -8.10
CA GLU A 833 13.83 -22.61 -8.54
C GLU A 833 13.59 -24.04 -8.05
N SER A 834 14.19 -25.02 -8.72
CA SER A 834 14.19 -26.39 -8.24
C SER A 834 14.96 -26.44 -6.91
N PRO A 835 14.37 -27.04 -5.85
CA PRO A 835 15.07 -27.15 -4.58
C PRO A 835 16.28 -28.10 -4.65
N TRP A 836 16.44 -28.89 -5.71
CA TRP A 836 17.39 -30.01 -5.77
C TRP A 836 18.56 -29.84 -6.74
N ASP A 837 18.68 -28.70 -7.41
CA ASP A 837 19.72 -28.46 -8.43
C ASP A 837 21.09 -28.13 -7.80
N GLU A 838 21.10 -27.74 -6.54
CA GLU A 838 22.29 -27.34 -5.78
C GLU A 838 22.57 -28.28 -4.60
N ALA A 839 23.81 -28.27 -4.10
CA ALA A 839 24.15 -28.94 -2.86
C ALA A 839 23.35 -28.34 -1.69
N PRO A 840 22.88 -29.13 -0.71
CA PRO A 840 23.25 -30.52 -0.42
C PRO A 840 22.41 -31.59 -1.14
N TYR A 841 21.41 -31.21 -1.95
CA TYR A 841 20.44 -32.15 -2.53
C TYR A 841 20.91 -32.74 -3.87
N LYS A 842 21.69 -31.96 -4.62
CA LYS A 842 22.28 -32.38 -5.88
C LYS A 842 23.07 -33.67 -5.65
N ASP A 843 22.66 -34.72 -6.36
CA ASP A 843 23.27 -36.05 -6.30
C ASP A 843 23.25 -36.71 -4.91
N ALA A 844 22.32 -36.33 -4.04
CA ALA A 844 22.17 -36.91 -2.70
C ALA A 844 21.29 -38.16 -2.64
N ALA A 845 20.46 -38.43 -3.65
CA ALA A 845 19.60 -39.61 -3.70
C ALA A 845 20.00 -40.58 -4.81
N GLU A 846 19.50 -41.82 -4.69
CA GLU A 846 19.64 -42.85 -5.70
C GLU A 846 18.94 -42.43 -7.01
N LYS A 847 19.63 -42.65 -8.13
CA LYS A 847 19.10 -42.43 -9.47
C LYS A 847 19.11 -43.75 -10.22
N THR A 848 18.12 -43.95 -11.09
CA THR A 848 18.07 -45.10 -11.99
C THR A 848 19.22 -45.06 -13.00
N ALA A 849 19.45 -46.16 -13.72
CA ALA A 849 20.49 -46.24 -14.75
C ALA A 849 20.34 -45.17 -15.86
N LEU A 850 19.13 -44.68 -16.10
CA LEU A 850 18.83 -43.61 -17.06
C LEU A 850 18.96 -42.20 -16.46
N GLY A 851 19.33 -42.09 -15.18
CA GLY A 851 19.49 -40.84 -14.45
C GLY A 851 18.20 -40.26 -13.87
N GLY A 852 17.08 -41.00 -13.93
CA GLY A 852 15.81 -40.61 -13.32
C GLY A 852 15.76 -40.86 -11.81
N LEU A 853 14.88 -40.17 -11.11
CA LEU A 853 14.70 -40.24 -9.66
C LEU A 853 13.53 -41.16 -9.32
N SER A 854 13.80 -42.30 -8.67
CA SER A 854 12.74 -43.23 -8.24
C SER A 854 11.81 -42.61 -7.20
N LEU A 855 10.63 -43.21 -6.96
CA LEU A 855 9.73 -42.76 -5.91
C LEU A 855 10.40 -42.72 -4.52
N ASP A 856 11.19 -43.75 -4.19
CA ASP A 856 11.93 -43.79 -2.92
C ASP A 856 13.01 -42.70 -2.87
N GLY A 857 13.69 -42.41 -3.99
CA GLY A 857 14.63 -41.30 -4.11
C GLY A 857 13.96 -39.94 -3.96
N PHE A 858 12.77 -39.76 -4.56
CA PHE A 858 11.96 -38.55 -4.47
C PHE A 858 11.53 -38.27 -3.02
N LEU A 859 10.95 -39.25 -2.34
CA LEU A 859 10.56 -39.13 -0.94
C LEU A 859 11.78 -38.94 -0.02
N SER A 860 12.92 -39.55 -0.35
CA SER A 860 14.18 -39.38 0.37
C SER A 860 14.72 -37.95 0.28
N LEU A 861 14.66 -37.30 -0.89
CA LEU A 861 15.04 -35.89 -1.03
C LEU A 861 14.11 -34.95 -0.28
N TRP A 862 12.80 -35.22 -0.27
CA TRP A 862 11.84 -34.50 0.56
C TRP A 862 12.14 -34.64 2.06
N ALA A 863 12.46 -35.86 2.52
CA ALA A 863 12.86 -36.11 3.90
C ALA A 863 14.17 -35.37 4.26
N LEU A 864 15.16 -35.38 3.36
CA LEU A 864 16.42 -34.64 3.53
C LEU A 864 16.19 -33.13 3.62
N MET A 865 15.35 -32.58 2.74
CA MET A 865 14.99 -31.16 2.77
C MET A 865 14.27 -30.80 4.07
N THR A 866 13.30 -31.61 4.49
CA THR A 866 12.57 -31.39 5.75
C THR A 866 13.47 -31.47 6.98
N LEU A 867 14.49 -32.33 6.94
CA LEU A 867 15.45 -32.48 8.04
C LEU A 867 16.42 -31.29 8.13
N LEU A 868 16.96 -30.82 7.00
CA LEU A 868 17.99 -29.78 6.97
C LEU A 868 17.40 -28.36 6.99
N ASP A 869 16.31 -28.16 6.27
CA ASP A 869 15.63 -26.86 6.12
C ASP A 869 14.10 -27.07 6.05
N PRO A 870 13.44 -27.24 7.20
CA PRO A 870 12.00 -27.48 7.22
C PRO A 870 11.19 -26.30 6.67
N ALA A 871 11.71 -25.07 6.75
CA ALA A 871 11.04 -23.89 6.20
C ALA A 871 10.99 -23.96 4.67
N ARG A 872 12.13 -24.28 4.03
CA ARG A 872 12.19 -24.52 2.57
C ARG A 872 11.33 -25.70 2.14
N SER A 873 11.24 -26.76 2.96
CA SER A 873 10.34 -27.88 2.67
C SER A 873 8.88 -27.46 2.65
N LEU A 874 8.43 -26.75 3.69
CA LEU A 874 7.07 -26.20 3.76
C LEU A 874 6.78 -25.23 2.61
N GLU A 875 7.73 -24.36 2.27
CA GLU A 875 7.62 -23.43 1.15
C GLU A 875 7.38 -24.17 -0.18
N ASN A 876 8.13 -25.24 -0.45
CA ASN A 876 7.95 -26.04 -1.66
C ASN A 876 6.62 -26.80 -1.67
N LEU A 877 6.11 -27.26 -0.52
CA LEU A 877 4.75 -27.81 -0.44
C LEU A 877 3.68 -26.78 -0.82
N VAL A 878 3.86 -25.50 -0.45
CA VAL A 878 2.97 -24.41 -0.87
C VAL A 878 3.05 -24.16 -2.38
N TYR A 879 4.23 -24.29 -2.98
CA TYR A 879 4.39 -24.18 -4.43
C TYR A 879 3.67 -25.32 -5.17
N LEU A 880 3.69 -26.54 -4.61
CA LEU A 880 2.95 -27.69 -5.15
C LEU A 880 1.44 -27.65 -4.88
N GLY A 881 0.95 -26.69 -4.09
CA GLY A 881 -0.47 -26.50 -3.83
C GLY A 881 -1.00 -27.28 -2.62
N TYR A 882 -0.13 -27.69 -1.69
CA TYR A 882 -0.56 -28.26 -0.42
C TYR A 882 -1.24 -27.20 0.46
N VAL A 883 -2.42 -27.51 1.00
CA VAL A 883 -3.31 -26.51 1.65
C VAL A 883 -3.07 -26.39 3.15
N ASP A 884 -2.86 -27.49 3.88
CA ASP A 884 -2.84 -27.50 5.35
C ASP A 884 -1.44 -27.67 5.94
N LEU A 885 -0.63 -26.61 5.85
CA LEU A 885 0.78 -26.66 6.26
C LEU A 885 1.01 -27.01 7.73
N LEU A 886 0.03 -26.81 8.61
CA LEU A 886 0.16 -27.13 10.03
C LEU A 886 0.14 -28.65 10.30
N THR A 887 -0.50 -29.42 9.43
CA THR A 887 -0.59 -30.88 9.50
C THR A 887 0.42 -31.59 8.60
N ALA A 888 1.13 -30.85 7.74
CA ALA A 888 2.14 -31.38 6.84
C ALA A 888 3.34 -32.03 7.56
N VAL A 889 3.70 -31.51 8.73
CA VAL A 889 4.93 -31.85 9.44
C VAL A 889 4.64 -32.09 10.91
N HIS A 890 5.34 -33.06 11.50
CA HIS A 890 5.30 -33.31 12.93
C HIS A 890 6.71 -33.22 13.53
N VAL A 891 6.78 -32.81 14.80
CA VAL A 891 8.02 -32.71 15.56
C VAL A 891 8.21 -34.00 16.35
N THR A 892 9.36 -34.66 16.18
CA THR A 892 9.68 -35.91 16.87
C THR A 892 9.88 -35.69 18.37
N LYS A 893 9.75 -36.74 19.20
CA LYS A 893 9.98 -36.60 20.64
C LYS A 893 11.46 -36.38 20.94
N THR A 894 11.72 -35.74 22.09
CA THR A 894 13.09 -35.53 22.58
C THR A 894 13.84 -36.84 22.75
N ARG A 895 15.15 -36.82 22.51
CA ARG A 895 16.02 -38.00 22.63
C ARG A 895 15.95 -38.61 24.02
N ARG A 896 15.82 -37.77 25.06
CA ARG A 896 15.65 -38.22 26.46
C ARG A 896 14.36 -39.01 26.67
N HIS A 897 13.26 -38.65 26.00
CA HIS A 897 12.00 -39.39 26.08
C HIS A 897 12.14 -40.76 25.41
N ASN A 898 12.68 -40.80 24.20
CA ASN A 898 12.86 -42.04 23.43
C ASN A 898 13.79 -43.03 24.14
N ARG A 899 14.87 -42.53 24.76
CA ARG A 899 15.78 -43.36 25.59
C ARG A 899 15.10 -43.97 26.81
N LYS A 900 14.21 -43.24 27.49
CA LYS A 900 13.45 -43.77 28.64
C LYS A 900 12.50 -44.89 28.25
N LYS A 901 11.92 -44.80 27.04
CA LYS A 901 11.00 -45.82 26.50
C LYS A 901 11.71 -46.93 25.72
N GLN A 902 13.01 -46.82 25.50
CA GLN A 902 13.81 -47.73 24.68
C GLN A 902 13.25 -47.94 23.26
N GLN A 903 12.52 -46.95 22.74
CA GLN A 903 11.90 -46.99 21.42
C GLN A 903 11.95 -45.60 20.80
N SER A 904 12.44 -45.51 19.56
CA SER A 904 12.40 -44.28 18.77
C SER A 904 11.06 -44.15 18.05
N ASP A 905 10.54 -42.93 17.97
CA ASP A 905 9.39 -42.56 17.14
C ASP A 905 9.79 -41.94 15.80
N ARG A 906 11.09 -41.88 15.50
CA ARG A 906 11.63 -41.33 14.24
C ARG A 906 11.54 -42.31 13.10
N ASN A 907 11.28 -41.80 11.90
CA ASN A 907 11.38 -42.56 10.65
C ASN A 907 12.59 -42.13 9.81
N VAL A 908 13.15 -40.95 10.09
CA VAL A 908 14.34 -40.42 9.44
C VAL A 908 15.49 -40.38 10.44
N PHE A 909 16.60 -41.04 10.10
CA PHE A 909 17.81 -41.10 10.95
C PHE A 909 18.99 -40.42 10.28
N GLN A 910 19.65 -39.51 10.99
CA GLN A 910 20.84 -38.82 10.52
C GLN A 910 22.13 -39.44 11.07
N CYS A 911 23.01 -39.87 10.17
CA CYS A 911 24.28 -40.50 10.46
C CYS A 911 25.45 -39.58 10.08
N PHE A 912 26.33 -39.25 11.04
CA PHE A 912 27.54 -38.48 10.76
C PHE A 912 28.72 -39.43 10.47
N VAL A 913 29.35 -39.24 9.32
CA VAL A 913 30.44 -40.10 8.84
C VAL A 913 31.77 -39.38 9.06
N PHE A 914 32.49 -39.82 10.09
CA PHE A 914 33.82 -39.34 10.46
C PHE A 914 34.91 -40.27 9.93
N GLY A 915 36.12 -39.74 9.78
CA GLY A 915 37.30 -40.52 9.39
C GLY A 915 38.34 -39.64 8.69
N PRO A 916 39.59 -40.11 8.59
CA PRO A 916 40.66 -39.36 7.97
C PRO A 916 40.51 -39.24 6.45
N LYS A 917 41.31 -38.38 5.82
CA LYS A 917 41.42 -38.30 4.36
C LYS A 917 41.79 -39.68 3.79
N ARG A 918 41.15 -40.07 2.68
CA ARG A 918 41.35 -41.37 1.97
C ARG A 918 40.89 -42.64 2.69
N ALA A 919 40.21 -42.54 3.83
CA ALA A 919 39.66 -43.69 4.56
C ALA A 919 38.55 -44.47 3.81
N GLY A 920 37.95 -43.91 2.76
CA GLY A 920 36.85 -44.54 2.00
C GLY A 920 35.45 -44.00 2.31
N LYS A 921 35.34 -42.87 3.05
CA LYS A 921 34.06 -42.22 3.37
C LYS A 921 33.16 -41.97 2.17
N SER A 922 33.66 -41.28 1.14
CA SER A 922 32.85 -40.99 -0.06
C SER A 922 32.47 -42.23 -0.85
N ALA A 923 33.29 -43.29 -0.81
CA ALA A 923 32.98 -44.56 -1.44
C ALA A 923 31.81 -45.27 -0.73
N LEU A 924 31.75 -45.18 0.61
CA LEU A 924 30.60 -45.65 1.40
C LEU A 924 29.32 -44.88 1.01
N LEU A 925 29.37 -43.55 0.91
CA LEU A 925 28.20 -42.77 0.48
C LEU A 925 27.76 -43.13 -0.95
N ASN A 926 28.70 -43.27 -1.88
CA ASN A 926 28.38 -43.62 -3.27
C ASN A 926 27.77 -45.03 -3.39
N SER A 927 28.29 -46.00 -2.63
CA SER A 927 27.71 -47.35 -2.55
C SER A 927 26.28 -47.32 -2.01
N PHE A 928 25.99 -46.47 -1.02
CA PHE A 928 24.64 -46.32 -0.47
C PHE A 928 23.62 -45.83 -1.50
N LEU A 929 24.09 -45.09 -2.51
CA LEU A 929 23.30 -44.59 -3.64
C LEU A 929 23.33 -45.53 -4.86
N GLY A 930 23.87 -46.75 -4.73
CA GLY A 930 23.96 -47.72 -5.82
C GLY A 930 24.99 -47.37 -6.91
N ARG A 931 25.89 -46.43 -6.66
CA ARG A 931 26.89 -46.00 -7.66
C ARG A 931 28.08 -46.98 -7.73
N PRO A 932 28.64 -47.20 -8.93
CA PRO A 932 29.81 -48.05 -9.07
C PRO A 932 31.02 -47.45 -8.35
N PHE A 933 31.92 -48.32 -7.90
CA PHE A 933 33.20 -47.91 -7.33
C PHE A 933 34.04 -47.17 -8.37
N ALA A 934 34.70 -46.08 -7.95
CA ALA A 934 35.61 -45.32 -8.80
C ALA A 934 37.02 -45.33 -8.18
N ASP A 935 38.04 -45.67 -8.98
CA ASP A 935 39.45 -45.68 -8.53
C ASP A 935 40.02 -44.26 -8.34
N THR A 936 39.37 -43.24 -8.91
CA THR A 936 39.82 -41.85 -8.83
C THR A 936 39.43 -41.22 -7.48
N TYR A 937 40.43 -40.78 -6.71
CA TYR A 937 40.19 -40.04 -5.47
C TYR A 937 39.60 -38.66 -5.74
N SER A 938 38.42 -38.38 -5.17
CA SER A 938 37.88 -37.03 -5.10
C SER A 938 38.20 -36.39 -3.75
N SER A 939 38.69 -35.16 -3.75
CA SER A 939 39.04 -34.44 -2.52
C SER A 939 37.80 -34.26 -1.64
N THR A 940 37.93 -34.56 -0.35
CA THR A 940 36.87 -34.43 0.67
C THR A 940 36.89 -33.03 1.29
N SER A 941 36.88 -31.98 0.46
CA SER A 941 36.97 -30.59 0.90
C SER A 941 35.61 -30.06 1.41
N ASP A 942 34.54 -30.56 0.81
CA ASP A 942 33.16 -30.14 1.03
C ASP A 942 32.33 -31.25 1.67
N GLU A 943 31.28 -30.85 2.40
CA GLU A 943 30.34 -31.79 3.01
C GLU A 943 29.49 -32.44 1.91
N ARG A 944 29.20 -33.73 2.07
CA ARG A 944 28.36 -34.49 1.14
C ARG A 944 27.23 -35.17 1.90
N PHE A 945 26.10 -35.31 1.24
CA PHE A 945 24.93 -36.00 1.77
C PHE A 945 24.58 -37.17 0.85
N ALA A 946 24.14 -38.27 1.45
CA ALA A 946 23.54 -39.39 0.75
C ALA A 946 22.30 -39.84 1.53
N VAL A 947 21.15 -39.94 0.89
CA VAL A 947 19.88 -40.32 1.50
C VAL A 947 19.23 -41.43 0.70
N ASN A 948 18.78 -42.47 1.40
CA ASN A 948 18.05 -43.59 0.79
C ASN A 948 17.19 -44.31 1.83
N VAL A 949 16.28 -45.17 1.35
CA VAL A 949 15.45 -46.05 2.17
C VAL A 949 16.23 -47.32 2.52
N VAL A 950 16.12 -47.76 3.77
CA VAL A 950 16.72 -49.00 4.29
C VAL A 950 15.62 -49.90 4.84
N ASP A 951 15.53 -51.12 4.29
CA ASP A 951 14.59 -52.13 4.75
C ASP A 951 15.15 -52.94 5.93
N GLN A 952 14.36 -53.06 7.00
CA GLN A 952 14.66 -53.89 8.15
C GLN A 952 13.98 -55.27 8.13
N SER A 953 14.46 -56.19 8.99
CA SER A 953 14.05 -57.60 9.06
C SER A 953 12.57 -57.85 9.40
N MET A 954 11.84 -56.83 9.88
CA MET A 954 10.41 -56.93 10.22
C MET A 954 9.49 -56.29 9.17
N GLY A 955 10.03 -55.90 8.00
CA GLY A 955 9.28 -55.21 6.94
C GLY A 955 9.08 -53.71 7.18
N THR A 956 9.68 -53.16 8.23
CA THR A 956 9.71 -51.72 8.49
C THR A 956 10.76 -51.04 7.60
N ARG A 957 10.35 -49.96 6.93
CA ARG A 957 11.21 -49.13 6.07
C ARG A 957 11.61 -47.86 6.82
N ARG A 958 12.88 -47.49 6.79
CA ARG A 958 13.43 -46.27 7.43
C ARG A 958 14.24 -45.46 6.43
N ILE A 959 14.24 -44.14 6.57
CA ILE A 959 15.08 -43.27 5.75
C ILE A 959 16.38 -43.00 6.52
N LEU A 960 17.52 -43.25 5.88
CA LEU A 960 18.83 -43.00 6.44
C LEU A 960 19.51 -41.87 5.66
N VAL A 961 19.97 -40.84 6.37
CA VAL A 961 20.72 -39.70 5.84
C VAL A 961 22.17 -39.81 6.31
N LEU A 962 23.11 -40.07 5.40
CA LEU A 962 24.54 -40.04 5.66
C LEU A 962 25.08 -38.63 5.37
N ARG A 963 25.78 -38.03 6.34
CA ARG A 963 26.51 -36.76 6.19
C ARG A 963 28.00 -37.02 6.31
N GLU A 964 28.74 -36.83 5.23
CA GLU A 964 30.21 -36.92 5.26
C GLU A 964 30.80 -35.67 5.90
N ILE A 965 31.59 -35.88 6.97
CA ILE A 965 32.31 -34.81 7.66
C ILE A 965 33.79 -34.82 7.22
N PRO A 966 34.27 -33.76 6.54
CA PRO A 966 35.67 -33.59 6.25
C PRO A 966 36.53 -33.57 7.52
N GLU A 967 37.69 -34.21 7.48
CA GLU A 967 38.61 -34.27 8.63
C GLU A 967 38.97 -32.87 9.16
N ASP A 968 39.27 -31.93 8.26
CA ASP A 968 39.66 -30.56 8.61
C ASP A 968 38.50 -29.76 9.24
N LYS A 969 37.24 -30.14 8.96
CA LYS A 969 36.03 -29.47 9.48
C LYS A 969 35.51 -30.13 10.76
N ALA A 970 35.95 -31.34 11.12
CA ALA A 970 35.45 -32.08 12.28
C ALA A 970 35.63 -31.31 13.60
N ARG A 971 36.80 -30.70 13.81
CA ARG A 971 37.05 -29.88 15.02
C ARG A 971 36.21 -28.60 15.06
N ASN A 972 36.01 -27.97 13.91
CA ASN A 972 35.14 -26.78 13.81
C ASN A 972 33.68 -27.15 14.10
N LEU A 973 33.21 -28.29 13.62
CA LEU A 973 31.87 -28.80 13.93
C LEU A 973 31.69 -29.00 15.46
N LEU A 974 32.65 -29.67 16.10
CA LEU A 974 32.62 -29.93 17.55
C LEU A 974 32.90 -28.71 18.44
N SER A 975 33.16 -27.53 17.85
CA SER A 975 33.24 -26.28 18.62
C SER A 975 31.85 -25.79 19.07
N SER A 976 30.78 -26.17 18.36
CA SER A 976 29.42 -25.84 18.72
C SER A 976 28.83 -26.86 19.68
N LYS A 977 28.25 -26.38 20.79
CA LYS A 977 27.60 -27.22 21.82
C LYS A 977 26.43 -28.05 21.31
N GLU A 978 25.79 -27.61 20.22
CA GLU A 978 24.59 -28.26 19.65
C GLU A 978 24.90 -29.11 18.42
N SER A 979 26.19 -29.23 18.05
CA SER A 979 26.62 -29.92 16.82
C SER A 979 26.16 -31.38 16.71
N LEU A 980 26.09 -32.11 17.84
CA LEU A 980 25.66 -33.51 17.90
C LEU A 980 24.15 -33.67 18.17
N ALA A 981 23.40 -32.58 18.31
CA ALA A 981 21.98 -32.62 18.62
C ALA A 981 21.16 -33.21 17.45
N ALA A 982 21.54 -32.89 16.21
CA ALA A 982 20.94 -33.44 14.99
C ALA A 982 21.42 -34.87 14.66
N CYS A 983 22.56 -35.30 15.19
CA CYS A 983 23.16 -36.60 14.88
C CYS A 983 22.48 -37.74 15.65
N ASP A 984 21.85 -38.70 14.96
CA ASP A 984 21.26 -39.89 15.58
C ASP A 984 22.29 -41.00 15.81
N ILE A 985 23.31 -41.09 14.95
CA ILE A 985 24.40 -42.07 15.03
C ILE A 985 25.67 -41.52 14.39
N ALA A 986 26.83 -41.80 14.98
CA ALA A 986 28.13 -41.45 14.41
C ALA A 986 28.85 -42.73 13.95
N ILE A 987 29.46 -42.68 12.76
CA ILE A 987 30.29 -43.77 12.26
C ILE A 987 31.72 -43.29 12.01
N PHE A 988 32.69 -44.14 12.32
CA PHE A 988 34.11 -43.85 12.20
C PHE A 988 34.73 -44.80 11.19
N VAL A 989 35.00 -44.28 10.00
CA VAL A 989 35.57 -45.03 8.89
C VAL A 989 37.09 -44.90 8.93
N HIS A 990 37.79 -46.02 8.90
CA HIS A 990 39.23 -46.07 8.72
C HIS A 990 39.60 -47.06 7.61
N ASP A 991 40.77 -46.88 7.03
CA ASP A 991 41.39 -47.84 6.12
C ASP A 991 41.99 -48.99 6.96
N SER A 992 41.65 -50.24 6.64
CA SER A 992 42.16 -51.43 7.34
C SER A 992 43.65 -51.68 7.05
N SER A 993 44.18 -51.14 5.95
CA SER A 993 45.57 -51.29 5.51
C SER A 993 46.50 -50.19 6.04
N ASP A 994 45.98 -49.13 6.67
CA ASP A 994 46.73 -47.93 7.06
C ASP A 994 46.66 -47.64 8.58
N GLU A 995 47.80 -47.76 9.28
CA GLU A 995 47.90 -47.53 10.73
C GLU A 995 47.58 -46.08 11.15
N PRO A 996 48.13 -45.02 10.49
CA PRO A 996 47.73 -43.63 10.76
C PRO A 996 46.22 -43.40 10.63
N SER A 997 45.58 -44.02 9.63
CA SER A 997 44.13 -43.92 9.45
C SER A 997 43.37 -44.44 10.66
N TRP A 998 43.79 -45.57 11.23
CA TRP A 998 43.17 -46.12 12.44
C TRP A 998 43.33 -45.18 13.64
N LYS A 999 44.56 -44.75 13.94
CA LYS A 999 44.84 -43.85 15.07
C LYS A 999 43.98 -42.58 15.01
N ARG A 1000 43.89 -41.97 13.83
CA ARG A 1000 43.12 -40.74 13.62
C ARG A 1000 41.62 -40.96 13.79
N ALA A 1001 41.08 -42.08 13.31
CA ALA A 1001 39.66 -42.41 13.49
C ALA A 1001 39.32 -42.62 14.98
N THR A 1002 40.21 -43.26 15.75
CA THR A 1002 40.03 -43.44 17.19
C THR A 1002 40.09 -42.12 17.95
N GLU A 1003 41.01 -41.22 17.59
CA GLU A 1003 41.06 -39.86 18.17
C GLU A 1003 39.73 -39.12 17.95
N LEU A 1004 39.18 -39.16 16.74
CA LEU A 1004 37.88 -38.56 16.43
C LEU A 1004 36.74 -39.20 17.23
N LEU A 1005 36.76 -40.52 17.43
CA LEU A 1005 35.79 -41.22 18.27
C LEU A 1005 35.81 -40.72 19.72
N VAL A 1006 37.00 -40.57 20.31
CA VAL A 1006 37.16 -40.02 21.66
C VAL A 1006 36.70 -38.57 21.71
N GLU A 1007 37.06 -37.74 20.73
CA GLU A 1007 36.65 -36.33 20.65
C GLU A 1007 35.11 -36.20 20.60
N VAL A 1008 34.43 -36.99 19.75
CA VAL A 1008 32.96 -36.99 19.61
C VAL A 1008 32.27 -37.53 20.87
N ALA A 1009 32.74 -38.65 21.43
CA ALA A 1009 32.17 -39.23 22.64
C ALA A 1009 32.28 -38.26 23.83
N SER A 1010 33.46 -37.67 24.03
CA SER A 1010 33.70 -36.68 25.09
C SER A 1010 32.81 -35.45 24.93
N HIS A 1011 32.67 -34.94 23.70
CA HIS A 1011 31.79 -33.82 23.41
C HIS A 1011 30.31 -34.14 23.72
N GLY A 1012 29.84 -35.34 23.34
CA GLY A 1012 28.49 -35.82 23.66
C GLY A 1012 28.21 -35.90 25.16
N GLU A 1013 29.17 -36.39 25.96
CA GLU A 1013 29.06 -36.45 27.42
C GLU A 1013 29.04 -35.06 28.09
N VAL A 1014 29.81 -34.10 27.55
CA VAL A 1014 29.87 -32.73 28.08
C VAL A 1014 28.59 -31.94 27.76
N THR A 1015 28.05 -32.11 26.56
CA THR A 1015 26.88 -31.37 26.07
C THR A 1015 25.55 -32.03 26.44
N GLY A 1016 25.56 -33.33 26.73
CA GLY A 1016 24.36 -34.13 26.97
C GLY A 1016 23.75 -34.73 25.71
N PHE A 1017 24.35 -34.50 24.53
CA PHE A 1017 23.97 -35.09 23.25
C PHE A 1017 24.83 -36.33 22.92
N GLU A 1018 24.89 -37.30 23.82
CA GLU A 1018 25.54 -38.58 23.55
C GLU A 1018 24.92 -39.21 22.30
N VAL A 1019 25.72 -39.91 21.48
CA VAL A 1019 25.28 -40.57 20.25
C VAL A 1019 25.84 -42.00 20.20
N PRO A 1020 25.07 -42.98 19.70
CA PRO A 1020 25.62 -44.30 19.40
C PRO A 1020 26.74 -44.19 18.34
N CYS A 1021 27.77 -45.01 18.48
CA CYS A 1021 28.95 -45.00 17.63
C CYS A 1021 29.24 -46.39 17.06
N LEU A 1022 29.56 -46.46 15.76
CA LEU A 1022 30.05 -47.68 15.10
C LEU A 1022 31.39 -47.43 14.41
N ILE A 1023 32.22 -48.46 14.32
CA ILE A 1023 33.51 -48.41 13.63
C ILE A 1023 33.41 -49.22 12.34
N ILE A 1024 33.92 -48.66 11.25
CA ILE A 1024 33.94 -49.28 9.93
C ILE A 1024 35.39 -49.43 9.48
N ALA A 1025 35.80 -50.68 9.25
CA ALA A 1025 37.09 -51.02 8.65
C ALA A 1025 36.89 -51.15 7.13
N ALA A 1026 37.17 -50.07 6.40
CA ALA A 1026 37.03 -50.03 4.95
C ALA A 1026 38.28 -50.58 4.25
N LYS A 1027 38.10 -50.96 2.97
CA LYS A 1027 39.14 -51.55 2.10
C LYS A 1027 39.62 -52.93 2.55
N ASP A 1028 38.67 -53.76 2.99
CA ASP A 1028 38.94 -55.15 3.37
C ASP A 1028 39.43 -56.04 2.21
N ASP A 1029 39.42 -55.52 0.97
CA ASP A 1029 40.08 -56.12 -0.20
C ASP A 1029 41.62 -56.01 -0.17
N LEU A 1030 42.18 -55.21 0.72
CA LEU A 1030 43.62 -55.04 0.92
C LEU A 1030 44.08 -55.83 2.14
N ASP A 1031 45.37 -56.21 2.16
CA ASP A 1031 45.96 -56.90 3.31
C ASP A 1031 45.87 -56.01 4.57
N PRO A 1032 45.18 -56.46 5.63
CA PRO A 1032 44.96 -55.64 6.80
C PRO A 1032 46.24 -55.51 7.64
N PHE A 1033 46.41 -54.35 8.28
CA PHE A 1033 47.50 -54.16 9.21
C PHE A 1033 47.27 -55.01 10.48
N PRO A 1034 48.15 -55.97 10.83
CA PRO A 1034 47.85 -56.98 11.86
C PRO A 1034 47.56 -56.42 13.26
N MET A 1035 48.21 -55.32 13.66
CA MET A 1035 47.96 -54.70 14.96
C MET A 1035 46.68 -53.87 14.99
N ALA A 1036 46.20 -53.35 13.84
CA ALA A 1036 44.97 -52.56 13.79
C ALA A 1036 43.75 -53.40 14.16
N ILE A 1037 43.68 -54.68 13.77
CA ILE A 1037 42.55 -55.57 14.10
C ILE A 1037 42.50 -55.87 15.61
N GLN A 1038 43.65 -56.15 16.23
CA GLN A 1038 43.72 -56.43 17.68
C GLN A 1038 43.43 -55.17 18.51
N ASP A 1039 44.04 -54.04 18.16
CA ASP A 1039 43.84 -52.78 18.86
C ASP A 1039 42.42 -52.23 18.69
N SER A 1040 41.82 -52.37 17.51
CA SER A 1040 40.44 -51.93 17.26
C SER A 1040 39.40 -52.75 18.02
N THR A 1041 39.60 -54.07 18.11
CA THR A 1041 38.75 -54.94 18.94
C THR A 1041 38.86 -54.57 20.42
N ARG A 1042 40.08 -54.29 20.91
CA ARG A 1042 40.30 -53.86 22.30
C ARG A 1042 39.58 -52.53 22.59
N VAL A 1043 39.77 -51.52 21.73
CA VAL A 1043 39.14 -50.20 21.90
C VAL A 1043 37.60 -50.31 21.86
N SER A 1044 37.03 -51.12 20.97
CA SER A 1044 35.58 -51.36 20.94
C SER A 1044 35.07 -51.96 22.25
N GLN A 1045 35.78 -52.94 22.81
CA GLN A 1045 35.43 -53.54 24.11
C GLN A 1045 35.55 -52.53 25.26
N ASP A 1046 36.64 -51.76 25.28
CA ASP A 1046 36.91 -50.77 26.32
C ASP A 1046 35.86 -49.66 26.34
N MET A 1047 35.36 -49.24 25.16
CA MET A 1047 34.32 -48.21 25.03
C MET A 1047 32.89 -48.76 25.09
N GLY A 1048 32.70 -50.09 25.03
CA GLY A 1048 31.37 -50.72 25.07
C GLY A 1048 30.58 -50.60 23.76
N ILE A 1049 31.26 -50.60 22.61
CA ILE A 1049 30.66 -50.55 21.26
C ILE A 1049 30.92 -51.84 20.47
N GLU A 1050 30.21 -52.01 19.35
CA GLU A 1050 30.37 -53.18 18.48
C GLU A 1050 31.79 -53.28 17.90
N ALA A 1051 32.24 -54.49 17.60
CA ALA A 1051 33.51 -54.70 16.90
C ALA A 1051 33.48 -54.03 15.52
N PRO A 1052 34.64 -53.60 14.98
CA PRO A 1052 34.71 -52.95 13.67
C PRO A 1052 34.07 -53.80 12.58
N ILE A 1053 33.25 -53.17 11.73
CA ILE A 1053 32.56 -53.83 10.62
C ILE A 1053 33.50 -53.78 9.40
N PRO A 1054 34.05 -54.91 8.94
CA PRO A 1054 34.87 -54.95 7.73
C PRO A 1054 33.99 -54.74 6.50
N ILE A 1055 34.40 -53.90 5.56
CA ILE A 1055 33.70 -53.69 4.28
C ILE A 1055 34.69 -53.49 3.13
N SER A 1056 34.32 -53.97 1.95
CA SER A 1056 35.02 -53.64 0.70
C SER A 1056 34.04 -53.11 -0.34
N MET A 1057 34.19 -51.82 -0.65
CA MET A 1057 33.42 -51.14 -1.69
C MET A 1057 33.80 -51.64 -3.10
N ARG A 1058 35.03 -52.11 -3.28
CA ARG A 1058 35.51 -52.64 -4.55
C ARG A 1058 34.92 -54.01 -4.85
N LEU A 1059 34.85 -54.89 -3.85
CA LEU A 1059 34.30 -56.23 -3.98
C LEU A 1059 32.77 -56.28 -3.87
N GLY A 1060 32.14 -55.16 -3.47
CA GLY A 1060 30.70 -55.08 -3.22
C GLY A 1060 30.27 -55.81 -1.93
N ASP A 1061 31.20 -56.08 -1.02
CA ASP A 1061 30.89 -56.65 0.29
C ASP A 1061 30.60 -55.54 1.30
N PHE A 1062 29.31 -55.34 1.57
CA PHE A 1062 28.82 -54.29 2.44
C PHE A 1062 28.51 -54.78 3.86
N ASN A 1063 28.60 -56.09 4.15
CA ASN A 1063 28.30 -56.68 5.48
C ASN A 1063 27.00 -56.18 6.17
N ASN A 1064 25.98 -55.85 5.37
CA ASN A 1064 24.73 -55.22 5.81
C ASN A 1064 24.92 -53.93 6.65
N VAL A 1065 25.99 -53.17 6.38
CA VAL A 1065 26.40 -52.00 7.18
C VAL A 1065 25.27 -50.98 7.38
N TYR A 1066 24.50 -50.65 6.34
CA TYR A 1066 23.40 -49.68 6.44
C TYR A 1066 22.27 -50.15 7.36
N ARG A 1067 21.94 -51.45 7.36
CA ARG A 1067 20.96 -52.02 8.29
C ARG A 1067 21.46 -51.98 9.74
N ARG A 1068 22.76 -52.26 9.95
CA ARG A 1068 23.38 -52.16 11.29
C ARG A 1068 23.37 -50.71 11.81
N ILE A 1069 23.64 -49.73 10.94
CA ILE A 1069 23.55 -48.31 11.27
C ILE A 1069 22.15 -47.94 11.75
N VAL A 1070 21.10 -48.30 11.00
CA VAL A 1070 19.72 -48.00 11.40
C VAL A 1070 19.34 -48.74 12.69
N SER A 1071 19.73 -50.01 12.84
CA SER A 1071 19.46 -50.80 14.06
C SER A 1071 20.09 -50.16 15.31
N ALA A 1072 21.33 -49.69 15.22
CA ALA A 1072 22.03 -48.98 16.29
C ALA A 1072 21.40 -47.61 16.59
N ALA A 1073 20.87 -46.91 15.58
CA ALA A 1073 20.14 -45.65 15.76
C ALA A 1073 18.77 -45.84 16.43
N GLU A 1074 18.06 -46.93 16.14
CA GLU A 1074 16.80 -47.29 16.80
C GLU A 1074 17.00 -47.75 18.25
N HIS A 1075 18.14 -48.39 18.54
CA HIS A 1075 18.49 -48.92 19.86
C HIS A 1075 19.77 -48.26 20.43
N PRO A 1076 19.79 -46.93 20.62
CA PRO A 1076 21.02 -46.19 20.93
C PRO A 1076 21.67 -46.61 22.25
N HIS A 1077 20.90 -47.18 23.18
CA HIS A 1077 21.39 -47.64 24.48
C HIS A 1077 22.41 -48.79 24.40
N LEU A 1078 22.50 -49.49 23.27
CA LEU A 1078 23.41 -50.62 23.07
C LEU A 1078 24.79 -50.21 22.51
N SER A 1079 24.92 -48.99 21.96
CA SER A 1079 26.11 -48.58 21.21
C SER A 1079 26.62 -47.18 21.56
N ILE A 1080 26.21 -46.59 22.68
CA ILE A 1080 26.78 -45.32 23.17
C ILE A 1080 28.16 -45.61 23.79
N PRO A 1081 29.25 -45.00 23.30
CA PRO A 1081 30.57 -45.20 23.86
C PRO A 1081 30.66 -44.57 25.26
N GLU A 1082 31.36 -45.24 26.17
CA GLU A 1082 31.68 -44.68 27.48
C GLU A 1082 33.17 -44.33 27.58
N THR A 1083 33.50 -43.06 27.78
CA THR A 1083 34.87 -42.66 28.06
C THR A 1083 35.25 -42.90 29.53
N GLU A 1084 36.54 -42.97 29.84
CA GLU A 1084 37.02 -43.11 31.23
C GLU A 1084 36.55 -41.95 32.14
N ILE A 1085 36.50 -40.74 31.57
CA ILE A 1085 36.02 -39.53 32.25
C ILE A 1085 34.51 -39.64 32.51
N GLY A 1086 33.74 -40.09 31.51
CA GLY A 1086 32.32 -40.36 31.61
C GLY A 1086 31.98 -41.40 32.69
N ARG A 1087 32.72 -42.51 32.74
CA ARG A 1087 32.57 -43.55 33.79
C ARG A 1087 32.81 -42.98 35.18
N SER A 1088 33.90 -42.23 35.36
CA SER A 1088 34.24 -41.60 36.63
C SER A 1088 33.18 -40.60 37.08
N ARG A 1089 32.64 -39.80 36.14
CA ARG A 1089 31.57 -38.83 36.40
C ARG A 1089 30.23 -39.49 36.75
N LYS A 1090 29.85 -40.58 36.05
CA LYS A 1090 28.65 -41.37 36.39
C LYS A 1090 28.76 -42.00 37.78
N GLN A 1091 29.93 -42.53 38.14
CA GLN A 1091 30.18 -43.05 39.49
C GLN A 1091 30.07 -41.95 40.55
N TYR A 1092 30.66 -40.77 40.30
CA TYR A 1092 30.54 -39.61 41.17
C TYR A 1092 29.09 -39.13 41.33
N HIS A 1093 28.34 -38.99 40.24
CA HIS A 1093 26.92 -38.61 40.31
C HIS A 1093 26.05 -39.65 41.02
N LYS A 1094 26.35 -40.95 40.88
CA LYS A 1094 25.66 -42.02 41.61
C LYS A 1094 25.92 -41.94 43.12
N LEU A 1095 27.14 -41.57 43.52
CA LEU A 1095 27.51 -41.29 44.92
C LEU A 1095 26.79 -40.04 45.46
N VAL A 1096 26.80 -38.95 44.70
CA VAL A 1096 26.12 -37.69 45.07
C VAL A 1096 24.60 -37.88 45.18
N ASN A 1097 23.96 -38.55 44.22
CA ASN A 1097 22.52 -38.83 44.28
C ASN A 1097 22.14 -39.76 45.44
N ARG A 1098 22.99 -40.75 45.76
CA ARG A 1098 22.81 -41.55 46.99
C ARG A 1098 22.89 -40.66 48.23
N SER A 1099 23.88 -39.76 48.31
CA SER A 1099 24.02 -38.84 49.45
C SER A 1099 22.86 -37.85 49.59
N LEU A 1100 22.34 -37.29 48.48
CA LEU A 1100 21.17 -36.42 48.46
C LEU A 1100 19.88 -37.15 48.91
N MET A 1101 19.71 -38.41 48.52
CA MET A 1101 18.61 -39.25 49.02
C MET A 1101 18.72 -39.50 50.53
N PHE A 1102 19.94 -39.70 51.07
CA PHE A 1102 20.13 -39.81 52.52
C PHE A 1102 19.81 -38.50 53.26
N VAL A 1103 20.17 -37.34 52.70
CA VAL A 1103 19.86 -36.03 53.27
C VAL A 1103 18.37 -35.72 53.23
N SER A 1104 17.66 -36.05 52.15
CA SER A 1104 16.21 -35.82 52.04
C SER A 1104 15.40 -36.71 52.98
N VAL A 1105 15.79 -37.98 53.13
CA VAL A 1105 15.20 -38.89 54.13
C VAL A 1105 15.50 -38.40 55.55
N GLY A 1106 16.73 -37.94 55.82
CA GLY A 1106 17.09 -37.35 57.11
C GLY A 1106 16.27 -36.08 57.45
N ALA A 1107 16.05 -35.19 56.47
CA ALA A 1107 15.23 -33.99 56.64
C ALA A 1107 13.75 -34.33 56.89
N ALA A 1108 13.19 -35.31 56.16
CA ALA A 1108 11.82 -35.78 56.38
C ALA A 1108 11.64 -36.36 57.80
N VAL A 1109 12.59 -37.17 58.27
CA VAL A 1109 12.58 -37.72 59.63
C VAL A 1109 12.69 -36.61 60.68
N ALA A 1110 13.54 -35.60 60.46
CA ALA A 1110 13.67 -34.45 61.36
C ALA A 1110 12.37 -33.61 61.43
N ILE A 1111 11.69 -33.40 60.31
CA ILE A 1111 10.41 -32.67 60.25
C ILE A 1111 9.31 -33.45 61.00
N VAL A 1112 9.22 -34.76 60.80
CA VAL A 1112 8.27 -35.62 61.53
C VAL A 1112 8.60 -35.64 63.02
N GLY A 1113 9.87 -35.72 63.39
CA GLY A 1113 10.33 -35.62 64.78
C GLY A 1113 10.00 -34.28 65.43
N LEU A 1114 10.17 -33.17 64.71
CA LEU A 1114 9.83 -31.82 65.20
C LEU A 1114 8.31 -31.63 65.34
N ALA A 1115 7.52 -32.19 64.42
CA ALA A 1115 6.06 -32.18 64.50
C ALA A 1115 5.57 -33.03 65.69
N ALA A 1116 6.12 -34.23 65.88
CA ALA A 1116 5.81 -35.08 67.03
C ALA A 1116 6.22 -34.41 68.36
N TYR A 1117 7.38 -33.75 68.41
CA TYR A 1117 7.81 -32.98 69.58
C TYR A 1117 6.88 -31.79 69.87
N ARG A 1118 6.44 -31.05 68.83
CA ARG A 1118 5.48 -29.96 69.00
C ARG A 1118 4.12 -30.44 69.52
N VAL A 1119 3.65 -31.59 69.04
CA VAL A 1119 2.41 -32.23 69.54
C VAL A 1119 2.58 -32.70 70.99
N TYR A 1120 3.73 -33.27 71.34
CA TYR A 1120 4.05 -33.66 72.71
C TYR A 1120 4.15 -32.45 73.66
N ALA A 1121 4.82 -31.37 73.24
CA ALA A 1121 4.93 -30.13 74.01
C ALA A 1121 3.57 -29.44 74.20
N ALA A 1122 2.71 -29.46 73.17
CA ALA A 1122 1.34 -28.94 73.26
C ALA A 1122 0.49 -29.72 74.27
N ARG A 1123 0.64 -31.05 74.34
CA ARG A 1123 -0.05 -31.89 75.33
C ARG A 1123 0.46 -31.70 76.76
N LYS A 1124 1.74 -31.37 76.95
CA LYS A 1124 2.33 -31.13 78.28
C LYS A 1124 1.95 -29.76 78.86
N ASN A 1125 1.70 -28.76 78.01
CA ASN A 1125 1.23 -27.44 78.45
C ASN A 1125 -0.29 -27.40 78.73
N SER A 1126 -1.02 -28.48 78.43
CA SER A 1126 -2.46 -28.62 78.69
C SER A 1126 -2.79 -29.52 79.90
N SER A 1127 -1.79 -29.92 80.69
CA SER A 1127 -1.93 -30.55 82.02
C SER A 1127 -1.33 -29.64 83.07
#